data_AF-A0A2B4SLT1-F1
#
_entry.id   AF-A0A2B4SLT1-F1
#
_cell.length_a   1.000
_cell.length_b   1.000
_cell.length_c   1.000
_cell.angle_alpha   90.00
_cell.angle_beta   90.00
_cell.angle_gamma   90.00
#
_symmetry.space_group_name_H-M   'P 1'
#
loop_
_entity.id
_entity.type
_entity.pdbx_description
1 polymer ?
#
loop_
_entity_poly.entity_id
_entity_poly.type
_entity_poly.pdbx_seq_one_letter_code
_entity_poly.pdbx_strand_id
1 'polypeptide(L)'
;MEVPSPAGLGMHSAYEQLPQEMGSDAIKLLICGSGNGAHAFAGIASSLHGTEVRVLSLYQDEAERWNASMQTKDLEVILHRKGQDTTSVTSKPSMVTKNAQDAMQNVDIVVFVLPAFAHQVFLDALKPYIKPGTILVGMPGEPGFEFQVRHVLGETGRQCTVMNFESLPWACRITEFGAKCEVLGTKETLLGALKTTNRSIRIVAVYRPPNSSASVFLDEFSSYLENIVMCPEPLIIAGDFNFHMDLVHSNCAIRFKELLETFSLSQHVTMSTHISGHILDLIITRSTSDLILGPINVTLPISDHFFVECFIRFPSSSISTKSVSYRRLKNIDIDAFKSDITSSVLCSDTHWSNLGDLSKQYSSTLTEILDKHAPIKTKTLVTRAKIPWFNADVLQFKRIRRKAERKALKSGLSSDWLAYRKICNRYSALLKSTRASYYSDLIGQCAGDSGKLFKLVSFLCKGPNVNDLPPHDDPVLLANKFGEFFVKKIELIKDSISDIEVNPPYSDTAAPAVELDSFSPLSVEDVCNIISTSSNASCSLDPIPTWLVKSCLDVLAPSITRMVNLSIRHAYVPDDWKTAIVKPLLKKPGLELTYKNFRPEGEGVAPQKDPVSTLQYLLGPLPKLIVSGHLVGVQLMSVNAYLHTSITYGQWVGWDGKPLAEAPLFYNGLTESAANILSSVSDEVVSIAKAFGEKTGADMSNVEHIYYWYMRCYPQDIADKTNLYTAIQTNAAYQGLKHPVKITEDGKFLPDFTHRYMTEDIPFGLVVIRGIAEIIGLETPNIDRVLTWSQQQMEKEYLMDKKLQGKDVSTSRAPQSYGFTTLESIL
;
A
#
# COMPACT_ATOMS: atom_id res chain seq x y z
N MET A 1 -4.64 64.61 20.46
CA MET A 1 -5.07 63.52 19.56
C MET A 1 -4.35 62.28 20.01
N GLU A 2 -5.03 61.48 20.82
CA GLU A 2 -4.53 60.17 21.26
C GLU A 2 -5.02 59.12 20.26
N VAL A 3 -4.17 58.14 19.96
CA VAL A 3 -4.52 57.00 19.11
C VAL A 3 -4.91 55.84 20.04
N PRO A 4 -6.12 55.26 19.92
CA PRO A 4 -6.60 54.24 20.85
C PRO A 4 -5.93 52.88 20.60
N SER A 5 -5.79 52.08 21.66
CA SER A 5 -5.26 50.72 21.58
C SER A 5 -6.30 49.72 21.06
N PRO A 6 -5.90 48.71 20.27
CA PRO A 6 -6.75 47.58 19.94
C PRO A 6 -6.71 46.54 21.06
N ALA A 7 -7.77 46.45 21.85
CA ALA A 7 -7.99 45.36 22.79
C ALA A 7 -8.67 44.16 22.09
N GLY A 8 -8.33 42.93 22.52
CA GLY A 8 -9.21 41.76 22.39
C GLY A 8 -9.33 41.13 20.99
N LEU A 9 -8.35 40.30 20.62
CA LEU A 9 -8.59 39.14 19.73
C LEU A 9 -8.37 37.87 20.54
N GLY A 10 -9.46 37.18 20.86
CA GLY A 10 -9.42 35.90 21.59
C GLY A 10 -8.82 34.77 20.76
N MET A 11 -8.28 33.75 21.43
CA MET A 11 -7.70 32.56 20.79
C MET A 11 -8.76 31.69 20.08
N HIS A 12 -9.16 32.07 18.86
CA HIS A 12 -10.02 31.23 18.01
C HIS A 12 -9.59 31.09 16.55
N SER A 13 -8.63 31.90 16.04
CA SER A 13 -8.31 31.96 14.60
C SER A 13 -7.06 31.18 14.14
N ALA A 14 -6.38 30.44 15.02
CA ALA A 14 -5.17 29.68 14.63
C ALA A 14 -5.45 28.30 13.98
N TYR A 15 -6.72 27.90 13.84
CA TYR A 15 -7.14 26.60 13.30
C TYR A 15 -7.66 26.65 11.84
N GLU A 16 -7.76 27.83 11.21
CA GLU A 16 -8.47 28.01 9.93
C GLU A 16 -7.59 27.99 8.65
N GLN A 17 -6.35 27.50 8.71
CA GLN A 17 -5.48 27.35 7.51
C GLN A 17 -4.94 25.92 7.30
N LEU A 18 -5.76 24.91 7.62
CA LEU A 18 -5.63 23.56 7.08
C LEU A 18 -6.70 23.32 6.00
N PRO A 19 -6.45 22.49 4.96
CA PRO A 19 -7.41 22.30 3.87
C PRO A 19 -8.77 21.79 4.35
N GLN A 20 -9.81 22.62 4.22
CA GLN A 20 -11.15 22.34 4.78
C GLN A 20 -12.00 21.33 3.99
N GLU A 21 -11.47 20.72 2.92
CA GLU A 21 -12.20 19.74 2.10
C GLU A 21 -11.51 18.36 2.09
N MET A 22 -11.60 17.64 3.22
CA MET A 22 -11.53 16.18 3.23
C MET A 22 -12.95 15.61 3.31
N GLY A 23 -13.36 14.84 2.30
CA GLY A 23 -14.72 14.31 2.20
C GLY A 23 -15.07 13.27 3.27
N SER A 24 -16.25 13.45 3.89
CA SER A 24 -17.11 12.58 4.74
C SER A 24 -16.60 11.43 5.62
N ASP A 25 -15.42 10.83 5.41
CA ASP A 25 -15.00 9.59 6.08
C ASP A 25 -13.88 9.83 7.11
N ALA A 26 -14.25 9.72 8.40
CA ALA A 26 -13.35 9.91 9.54
C ALA A 26 -12.05 9.09 9.46
N ILE A 27 -10.92 9.68 9.92
CA ILE A 27 -9.61 9.03 9.96
C ILE A 27 -9.57 8.02 11.12
N LYS A 28 -9.31 6.74 10.81
CA LYS A 28 -9.21 5.68 11.82
C LYS A 28 -7.75 5.36 12.10
N LEU A 29 -7.23 5.90 13.20
CA LEU A 29 -5.87 5.72 13.68
C LEU A 29 -5.81 4.57 14.70
N LEU A 30 -4.89 3.63 14.51
CA LEU A 30 -4.46 2.70 15.55
C LEU A 30 -3.05 3.04 16.04
N ILE A 31 -2.92 3.36 17.32
CA ILE A 31 -1.65 3.49 18.02
C ILE A 31 -1.30 2.15 18.65
N CYS A 32 -0.12 1.61 18.34
CA CYS A 32 0.40 0.43 19.00
C CYS A 32 1.35 0.87 20.12
N GLY A 33 1.04 0.45 21.35
CA GLY A 33 1.83 0.71 22.55
C GLY A 33 1.11 1.53 23.62
N SER A 34 1.71 1.54 24.80
CA SER A 34 1.18 2.11 26.06
C SER A 34 2.20 2.94 26.82
N GLY A 35 3.37 3.21 26.23
CA GLY A 35 4.39 4.08 26.79
C GLY A 35 4.06 5.58 26.69
N ASN A 36 5.02 6.43 27.08
CA ASN A 36 4.83 7.89 27.13
C ASN A 36 4.39 8.49 25.78
N GLY A 37 5.08 8.11 24.69
CA GLY A 37 4.74 8.59 23.35
C GLY A 37 3.34 8.18 22.89
N ALA A 38 2.90 6.98 23.27
CA ALA A 38 1.57 6.47 22.91
C ALA A 38 0.46 7.22 23.67
N HIS A 39 0.66 7.55 24.95
CA HIS A 39 -0.27 8.39 25.71
C HIS A 39 -0.33 9.81 25.15
N ALA A 40 0.81 10.45 24.89
CA ALA A 40 0.86 11.79 24.28
C ALA A 40 0.15 11.80 22.91
N PHE A 41 0.45 10.83 22.04
CA PHE A 41 -0.18 10.76 20.72
C PHE A 41 -1.68 10.47 20.81
N ALA A 42 -2.10 9.57 21.69
CA ALA A 42 -3.51 9.23 21.85
C ALA A 42 -4.32 10.44 22.28
N GLY A 43 -3.84 11.23 23.26
CA GLY A 43 -4.54 12.45 23.69
C GLY A 43 -4.53 13.57 22.64
N ILE A 44 -3.41 13.79 21.93
CA ILE A 44 -3.34 14.80 20.86
C ILE A 44 -4.23 14.43 19.68
N ALA A 45 -4.14 13.20 19.17
CA ALA A 45 -4.93 12.80 18.00
C ALA A 45 -6.44 12.68 18.32
N SER A 46 -6.81 12.33 19.56
CA SER A 46 -8.24 12.20 19.95
C SER A 46 -8.93 13.56 20.12
N SER A 47 -8.20 14.68 20.17
CA SER A 47 -8.82 16.01 20.17
C SER A 47 -9.14 16.54 18.76
N LEU A 48 -8.75 15.82 17.70
CA LEU A 48 -8.93 16.26 16.32
C LEU A 48 -10.31 15.85 15.78
N HIS A 49 -11.01 16.80 15.16
CA HIS A 49 -12.32 16.56 14.57
C HIS A 49 -12.25 15.50 13.46
N GLY A 50 -13.24 14.60 13.40
CA GLY A 50 -13.26 13.53 12.39
C GLY A 50 -12.14 12.49 12.53
N THR A 51 -11.54 12.35 13.71
CA THR A 51 -10.55 11.30 14.01
C THR A 51 -11.12 10.30 15.01
N GLU A 52 -10.99 9.01 14.70
CA GLU A 52 -11.27 7.89 15.61
C GLU A 52 -9.93 7.25 16.00
N VAL A 53 -9.47 7.53 17.23
CA VAL A 53 -8.21 6.99 17.76
C VAL A 53 -8.46 5.73 18.57
N ARG A 54 -7.69 4.69 18.28
CA ARG A 54 -7.68 3.41 18.98
C ARG A 54 -6.28 3.14 19.49
N VAL A 55 -6.17 2.42 20.61
CA VAL A 55 -4.89 1.98 21.17
C VAL A 55 -4.88 0.47 21.34
N LEU A 56 -3.86 -0.19 20.80
CA LEU A 56 -3.56 -1.59 21.09
C LEU A 56 -2.42 -1.64 22.11
N SER A 57 -2.63 -2.35 23.22
CA SER A 57 -1.55 -2.77 24.13
C SER A 57 -1.64 -4.26 24.41
N LEU A 58 -0.53 -4.97 24.19
CA LEU A 58 -0.43 -6.43 24.33
C LEU A 58 0.29 -6.86 25.61
N TYR A 59 0.76 -5.91 26.42
CA TYR A 59 1.61 -6.20 27.58
C TYR A 59 0.82 -6.13 28.90
N GLN A 60 0.94 -7.19 29.69
CA GLN A 60 0.38 -7.30 31.04
C GLN A 60 -1.13 -6.97 31.06
N ASP A 61 -1.52 -6.08 31.96
CA ASP A 61 -2.87 -5.57 32.21
C ASP A 61 -3.02 -4.09 31.76
N GLU A 62 -2.09 -3.58 30.93
CA GLU A 62 -2.01 -2.16 30.59
C GLU A 62 -3.26 -1.65 29.85
N ALA A 63 -3.86 -2.48 28.99
CA ALA A 63 -5.10 -2.13 28.32
C ALA A 63 -6.29 -2.05 29.30
N GLU A 64 -6.37 -2.96 30.26
CA GLU A 64 -7.38 -2.95 31.32
C GLU A 64 -7.22 -1.76 32.26
N ARG A 65 -6.00 -1.45 32.71
CA ARG A 65 -5.70 -0.30 33.57
C ARG A 65 -6.04 1.03 32.88
N TRP A 66 -5.71 1.18 31.60
CA TRP A 66 -6.05 2.40 30.86
C TRP A 66 -7.57 2.52 30.65
N ASN A 67 -8.27 1.43 30.30
CA ASN A 67 -9.73 1.43 30.21
C ASN A 67 -10.40 1.79 31.55
N ALA A 68 -9.90 1.27 32.68
CA ALA A 68 -10.42 1.61 34.00
C ALA A 68 -10.25 3.10 34.32
N SER A 69 -9.08 3.68 34.00
CA SER A 69 -8.87 5.13 34.09
C SER A 69 -9.90 5.90 33.25
N MET A 70 -10.06 5.51 31.98
CA MET A 70 -10.98 6.12 31.01
C MET A 70 -12.47 6.03 31.39
N GLN A 71 -12.87 5.20 32.35
CA GLN A 71 -14.23 5.20 32.89
C GLN A 71 -14.48 6.34 33.89
N THR A 72 -13.41 6.93 34.44
CA THR A 72 -13.48 7.94 35.52
C THR A 72 -12.93 9.31 35.12
N LYS A 73 -12.00 9.35 34.15
CA LYS A 73 -11.33 10.56 33.66
C LYS A 73 -11.12 10.46 32.16
N ASP A 74 -11.18 11.61 31.47
CA ASP A 74 -10.58 11.73 30.14
C ASP A 74 -9.06 11.94 30.26
N LEU A 75 -8.32 11.68 29.19
CA LEU A 75 -6.87 11.80 29.15
C LEU A 75 -6.46 13.27 28.97
N GLU A 76 -5.81 13.84 29.97
CA GLU A 76 -5.20 15.16 29.90
C GLU A 76 -3.75 15.07 29.38
N VAL A 77 -3.47 15.76 28.27
CA VAL A 77 -2.12 15.98 27.77
C VAL A 77 -1.73 17.43 28.01
N ILE A 78 -0.74 17.64 28.88
CA ILE A 78 -0.15 18.96 29.13
C ILE A 78 1.00 19.19 28.16
N LEU A 79 1.01 20.35 27.51
CA LEU A 79 1.95 20.76 26.49
C LEU A 79 2.81 21.91 27.01
N HIS A 80 4.06 21.60 27.38
CA HIS A 80 5.07 22.59 27.72
C HIS A 80 5.81 23.03 26.45
N ARG A 81 5.77 24.33 26.16
CA ARG A 81 6.50 24.92 25.01
C ARG A 81 7.38 26.06 25.49
N LYS A 82 8.64 26.05 25.08
CA LYS A 82 9.64 27.05 25.49
C LYS A 82 9.19 28.45 25.05
N GLY A 83 8.93 29.34 26.01
CA GLY A 83 8.48 30.70 25.76
C GLY A 83 6.98 30.86 25.41
N GLN A 84 6.15 29.85 25.68
CA GLN A 84 4.69 29.93 25.59
C GLN A 84 4.07 29.48 26.92
N ASP A 85 2.85 29.95 27.20
CA ASP A 85 2.09 29.47 28.36
C ASP A 85 1.80 27.96 28.22
N THR A 86 1.81 27.26 29.35
CA THR A 86 1.44 25.85 29.41
C THR A 86 -0.01 25.68 28.97
N THR A 87 -0.23 24.83 27.98
CA THR A 87 -1.58 24.48 27.49
C THR A 87 -1.90 23.04 27.85
N SER A 88 -3.19 22.70 27.97
CA SER A 88 -3.62 21.30 28.10
C SER A 88 -4.73 20.97 27.12
N VAL A 89 -4.75 19.70 26.70
CA VAL A 89 -5.75 19.11 25.83
C VAL A 89 -6.33 17.92 26.56
N THR A 90 -7.63 17.95 26.83
CA THR A 90 -8.35 16.83 27.43
C THR A 90 -9.19 16.14 26.36
N SER A 91 -8.95 14.85 26.14
CA SER A 91 -9.62 14.06 25.11
C SER A 91 -9.63 12.59 25.49
N LYS A 92 -10.21 11.72 24.64
CA LYS A 92 -10.32 10.30 24.93
C LYS A 92 -10.27 9.45 23.67
N PRO A 93 -9.39 8.43 23.58
CA PRO A 93 -9.42 7.49 22.47
C PRO A 93 -10.72 6.69 22.51
N SER A 94 -11.26 6.35 21.34
CA SER A 94 -12.53 5.62 21.21
C SER A 94 -12.46 4.21 21.82
N MET A 95 -11.26 3.62 21.88
CA MET A 95 -11.00 2.30 22.42
C MET A 95 -9.54 2.16 22.84
N VAL A 96 -9.30 1.56 24.00
CA VAL A 96 -8.03 0.89 24.32
C VAL A 96 -8.33 -0.60 24.43
N THR A 97 -7.49 -1.47 23.87
CA THR A 97 -7.75 -2.92 23.90
C THR A 97 -6.47 -3.73 23.80
N LYS A 98 -6.54 -5.00 24.23
CA LYS A 98 -5.54 -6.04 23.93
C LYS A 98 -5.94 -6.94 22.76
N ASN A 99 -7.15 -6.77 22.22
CA ASN A 99 -7.63 -7.55 21.08
C ASN A 99 -7.28 -6.85 19.76
N ALA A 100 -6.28 -7.39 19.05
CA ALA A 100 -5.85 -6.89 17.74
C ALA A 100 -6.96 -6.92 16.68
N GLN A 101 -7.92 -7.87 16.77
CA GLN A 101 -9.05 -7.95 15.84
C GLN A 101 -9.97 -6.72 15.96
N ASP A 102 -10.25 -6.31 17.20
CA ASP A 102 -11.15 -5.17 17.47
C ASP A 102 -10.44 -3.87 17.13
N ALA A 103 -9.18 -3.74 17.54
CA ALA A 103 -8.29 -2.64 17.18
C ALA A 103 -8.30 -2.35 15.67
N MET A 104 -8.12 -3.38 14.83
CA MET A 104 -7.94 -3.23 13.38
C MET A 104 -9.22 -3.09 12.53
N GLN A 105 -10.41 -2.97 13.13
CA GLN A 105 -11.65 -2.87 12.35
C GLN A 105 -11.74 -1.58 11.51
N ASN A 106 -11.35 -1.69 10.23
CA ASN A 106 -11.33 -0.63 9.23
C ASN A 106 -10.38 0.52 9.56
N VAL A 107 -9.21 0.21 10.10
CA VAL A 107 -8.13 1.17 10.36
C VAL A 107 -7.47 1.64 9.05
N ASP A 108 -7.30 2.96 8.93
CA ASP A 108 -6.60 3.61 7.81
C ASP A 108 -5.08 3.54 8.01
N ILE A 109 -4.63 3.85 9.25
CA ILE A 109 -3.24 4.07 9.61
C ILE A 109 -2.91 3.43 10.96
N VAL A 110 -1.81 2.67 10.99
CA VAL A 110 -1.26 2.02 12.18
C VAL A 110 0.10 2.66 12.48
N VAL A 111 0.27 3.15 13.70
CA VAL A 111 1.52 3.79 14.15
C VAL A 111 2.12 3.04 15.33
N PHE A 112 3.34 2.57 15.16
CA PHE A 112 4.11 1.83 16.16
C PHE A 112 4.88 2.83 17.03
N VAL A 113 4.43 3.01 18.27
CA VAL A 113 5.00 3.97 19.25
C VAL A 113 5.59 3.18 20.41
N LEU A 114 6.62 2.40 20.08
CA LEU A 114 7.14 1.28 20.85
C LEU A 114 8.66 1.16 20.68
N PRO A 115 9.39 0.54 21.62
CA PRO A 115 10.76 0.08 21.42
C PRO A 115 10.86 -0.93 20.26
N ALA A 116 12.03 -1.01 19.62
CA ALA A 116 12.25 -1.84 18.44
C ALA A 116 11.95 -3.32 18.68
N PHE A 117 12.40 -3.86 19.81
CA PHE A 117 12.19 -5.27 20.19
C PHE A 117 10.70 -5.66 20.28
N ALA A 118 9.81 -4.69 20.52
CA ALA A 118 8.39 -4.94 20.69
C ALA A 118 7.62 -5.03 19.35
N HIS A 119 8.11 -4.44 18.26
CA HIS A 119 7.29 -4.33 17.02
C HIS A 119 6.95 -5.70 16.43
N GLN A 120 7.80 -6.72 16.59
CA GLN A 120 7.53 -8.10 16.14
C GLN A 120 6.21 -8.62 16.72
N VAL A 121 6.05 -8.53 18.05
CA VAL A 121 4.87 -9.04 18.79
C VAL A 121 3.59 -8.35 18.32
N PHE A 122 3.66 -7.05 18.05
CA PHE A 122 2.53 -6.29 17.52
C PHE A 122 2.25 -6.62 16.04
N LEU A 123 3.28 -6.71 15.19
CA LEU A 123 3.12 -7.09 13.78
C LEU A 123 2.51 -8.48 13.65
N ASP A 124 2.93 -9.46 14.46
CA ASP A 124 2.36 -10.81 14.46
C ASP A 124 0.90 -10.82 14.93
N ALA A 125 0.54 -10.05 15.97
CA ALA A 125 -0.83 -9.91 16.44
C ALA A 125 -1.74 -9.20 15.40
N LEU A 126 -1.20 -8.23 14.66
CA LEU A 126 -1.93 -7.45 13.67
C LEU A 126 -2.00 -8.11 12.29
N LYS A 127 -1.04 -9.00 11.96
CA LYS A 127 -0.90 -9.70 10.66
C LYS A 127 -2.21 -10.28 10.09
N PRO A 128 -3.11 -10.91 10.87
CA PRO A 128 -4.37 -11.44 10.33
C PRO A 128 -5.40 -10.38 9.92
N TYR A 129 -5.17 -9.12 10.30
CA TYR A 129 -6.17 -8.04 10.24
C TYR A 129 -5.72 -6.81 9.43
N ILE A 130 -4.40 -6.62 9.23
CA ILE A 130 -3.86 -5.64 8.28
C ILE A 130 -4.31 -5.98 6.86
N LYS A 131 -4.68 -4.97 6.08
CA LYS A 131 -5.17 -5.09 4.70
C LYS A 131 -4.24 -4.36 3.73
N PRO A 132 -4.28 -4.71 2.43
CA PRO A 132 -3.74 -3.86 1.36
C PRO A 132 -4.22 -2.41 1.51
N GLY A 133 -3.32 -1.46 1.30
CA GLY A 133 -3.58 -0.02 1.44
C GLY A 133 -3.54 0.55 2.86
N THR A 134 -3.38 -0.26 3.92
CA THR A 134 -3.12 0.28 5.26
C THR A 134 -1.77 1.03 5.27
N ILE A 135 -1.73 2.19 5.93
CA ILE A 135 -0.50 2.96 6.18
C ILE A 135 0.14 2.42 7.47
N LEU A 136 1.39 1.97 7.40
CA LEU A 136 2.16 1.45 8.54
C LEU A 136 3.31 2.42 8.85
N VAL A 137 3.36 2.94 10.07
CA VAL A 137 4.33 3.97 10.48
C VAL A 137 5.16 3.48 11.66
N GLY A 138 6.48 3.39 11.49
CA GLY A 138 7.42 3.26 12.59
C GLY A 138 7.76 4.64 13.14
N MET A 139 7.46 4.90 14.43
CA MET A 139 7.71 6.20 15.06
C MET A 139 8.14 6.04 16.54
N PRO A 140 9.43 5.80 16.82
CA PRO A 140 10.49 5.46 15.85
C PRO A 140 10.27 4.05 15.30
N GLY A 141 10.67 3.80 14.05
CA GLY A 141 10.73 2.43 13.54
C GLY A 141 12.00 1.71 13.99
N GLU A 142 13.09 2.47 14.16
CA GLU A 142 14.48 2.00 14.24
C GLU A 142 14.93 1.25 12.96
N PRO A 143 16.24 0.96 12.80
CA PRO A 143 16.75 0.23 11.65
C PRO A 143 16.06 -1.13 11.42
N GLY A 144 15.88 -1.47 10.14
CA GLY A 144 15.26 -2.71 9.67
C GLY A 144 13.75 -2.85 9.90
N PHE A 145 13.05 -1.78 10.30
CA PHE A 145 11.60 -1.80 10.48
C PHE A 145 10.85 -2.29 9.23
N GLU A 146 11.17 -1.75 8.06
CA GLU A 146 10.54 -2.17 6.80
C GLU A 146 10.93 -3.59 6.36
N PHE A 147 12.14 -4.06 6.66
CA PHE A 147 12.49 -5.48 6.47
C PHE A 147 11.60 -6.38 7.34
N GLN A 148 11.42 -6.05 8.62
CA GLN A 148 10.54 -6.78 9.52
C GLN A 148 9.07 -6.75 9.05
N VAL A 149 8.55 -5.57 8.67
CA VAL A 149 7.20 -5.42 8.11
C VAL A 149 7.01 -6.28 6.84
N ARG A 150 7.96 -6.24 5.90
CA ARG A 150 7.94 -7.06 4.67
C ARG A 150 8.00 -8.55 4.97
N HIS A 151 8.79 -8.97 5.96
CA HIS A 151 8.91 -10.37 6.35
C HIS A 151 7.63 -10.88 7.01
N VAL A 152 7.13 -10.18 8.03
CA VAL A 152 5.98 -10.63 8.83
C VAL A 152 4.70 -10.61 7.99
N LEU A 153 4.45 -9.54 7.23
CA LEU A 153 3.22 -9.37 6.45
C LEU A 153 3.30 -9.93 5.03
N GLY A 154 4.49 -10.31 4.55
CA GLY A 154 4.70 -10.89 3.22
C GLY A 154 4.12 -10.02 2.09
N GLU A 155 3.29 -10.63 1.25
CA GLU A 155 2.66 -9.95 0.11
C GLU A 155 1.68 -8.85 0.53
N THR A 156 1.00 -8.98 1.68
CA THR A 156 0.17 -7.90 2.22
C THR A 156 1.02 -6.69 2.58
N GLY A 157 2.21 -6.91 3.18
CA GLY A 157 3.14 -5.83 3.52
C GLY A 157 3.69 -5.07 2.30
N ARG A 158 3.84 -5.75 1.16
CA ARG A 158 4.18 -5.12 -0.13
C ARG A 158 3.06 -4.25 -0.70
N GLN A 159 1.83 -4.42 -0.21
CA GLN A 159 0.65 -3.67 -0.63
C GLN A 159 0.25 -2.59 0.41
N CYS A 160 0.98 -2.48 1.52
CA CYS A 160 0.87 -1.38 2.48
C CYS A 160 1.83 -0.24 2.11
N THR A 161 1.50 0.99 2.52
CA THR A 161 2.50 2.07 2.55
C THR A 161 3.30 1.92 3.84
N VAL A 162 4.64 1.95 3.76
CA VAL A 162 5.50 1.93 4.95
C VAL A 162 6.19 3.28 5.10
N MET A 163 6.06 3.88 6.27
CA MET A 163 6.76 5.11 6.68
C MET A 163 7.66 4.77 7.88
N ASN A 164 8.87 5.34 7.92
CA ASN A 164 9.79 5.19 9.05
C ASN A 164 10.37 6.56 9.42
N PHE A 165 10.37 6.87 10.72
CA PHE A 165 10.86 8.13 11.29
C PHE A 165 12.01 7.89 12.27
N GLU A 166 12.96 8.83 12.30
CA GLU A 166 14.20 8.73 13.09
C GLU A 166 14.00 8.72 14.62
N SER A 167 12.82 9.15 15.12
CA SER A 167 12.58 9.38 16.56
C SER A 167 11.10 9.60 16.89
N LEU A 168 10.79 9.81 18.17
CA LEU A 168 9.49 10.32 18.62
C LEU A 168 9.31 11.82 18.33
N PRO A 169 8.07 12.29 18.08
CA PRO A 169 7.76 13.73 17.95
C PRO A 169 7.98 14.54 19.25
N TRP A 170 7.87 13.89 20.41
CA TRP A 170 7.81 14.54 21.73
C TRP A 170 8.75 13.90 22.75
N ALA A 171 9.43 14.75 23.53
CA ALA A 171 9.92 14.37 24.85
C ALA A 171 8.72 14.41 25.81
N CYS A 172 8.30 13.25 26.32
CA CYS A 172 7.05 13.12 27.06
C CYS A 172 7.14 12.15 28.25
N ARG A 173 6.29 12.35 29.25
CA ARG A 173 6.24 11.56 30.48
C ARG A 173 4.80 11.35 30.95
N ILE A 174 4.40 10.11 31.18
CA ILE A 174 3.17 9.78 31.90
C ILE A 174 3.35 10.19 33.36
N THR A 175 2.42 10.98 33.89
CA THR A 175 2.36 11.39 35.29
C THR A 175 1.21 10.68 36.03
N GLU A 176 0.14 10.31 35.32
CA GLU A 176 -0.90 9.39 35.81
C GLU A 176 -1.28 8.42 34.68
N PHE A 177 -1.08 7.12 34.86
CA PHE A 177 -1.27 6.12 33.79
C PHE A 177 -2.72 6.10 33.30
N GLY A 178 -2.91 6.28 31.99
CA GLY A 178 -4.23 6.37 31.36
C GLY A 178 -5.05 7.63 31.66
N ALA A 179 -4.51 8.60 32.40
CA ALA A 179 -5.22 9.83 32.79
C ALA A 179 -4.44 11.13 32.51
N LYS A 180 -3.11 11.14 32.64
CA LYS A 180 -2.30 12.36 32.53
C LYS A 180 -0.92 12.10 31.92
N CYS A 181 -0.58 12.86 30.88
CA CYS A 181 0.73 12.85 30.24
C CYS A 181 1.24 14.27 30.02
N GLU A 182 2.53 14.50 30.26
CA GLU A 182 3.19 15.78 30.01
C GLU A 182 4.15 15.67 28.82
N VAL A 183 3.96 16.52 27.83
CA VAL A 183 4.90 16.79 26.74
C VAL A 183 5.84 17.90 27.23
N LEU A 184 7.05 17.51 27.61
CA LEU A 184 8.11 18.39 28.11
C LEU A 184 8.77 19.19 26.97
N GLY A 185 8.67 18.70 25.74
CA GLY A 185 9.11 19.39 24.53
C GLY A 185 8.63 18.70 23.26
N THR A 186 8.36 19.50 22.24
CA THR A 186 7.97 19.06 20.88
C THR A 186 9.11 19.40 19.92
N LYS A 187 9.49 18.49 19.03
CA LYS A 187 10.43 18.81 17.94
C LYS A 187 9.83 19.83 16.98
N GLU A 188 10.65 20.68 16.37
CA GLU A 188 10.19 21.59 15.30
C GLU A 188 9.93 20.82 13.99
N THR A 189 10.82 19.87 13.67
CA THR A 189 10.75 19.01 12.49
C THR A 189 10.97 17.55 12.88
N LEU A 190 10.43 16.62 12.09
CA LEU A 190 10.66 15.19 12.25
C LEU A 190 10.98 14.58 10.88
N LEU A 191 12.20 14.08 10.73
CA LEU A 191 12.68 13.47 9.50
C LEU A 191 12.22 12.01 9.40
N GLY A 192 11.74 11.64 8.23
CA GLY A 192 11.45 10.26 7.88
C GLY A 192 11.50 10.03 6.38
N ALA A 193 11.25 8.79 5.99
CA ALA A 193 11.11 8.39 4.60
C ALA A 193 9.89 7.47 4.48
N LEU A 194 9.38 7.34 3.25
CA LEU A 194 8.30 6.42 2.95
C LEU A 194 8.60 5.58 1.73
N LYS A 195 7.92 4.43 1.64
CA LYS A 195 7.81 3.62 0.44
C LYS A 195 6.33 3.49 0.09
N THR A 196 5.92 4.14 -0.99
CA THR A 196 4.62 3.92 -1.63
C THR A 196 4.65 2.66 -2.48
N THR A 197 3.48 2.05 -2.64
CA THR A 197 3.25 0.94 -3.57
C THR A 197 3.18 1.39 -5.03
N ASN A 198 2.87 2.67 -5.26
CA ASN A 198 2.82 3.28 -6.58
C ASN A 198 4.08 4.10 -6.87
N ARG A 199 4.79 3.74 -7.95
CA ARG A 199 5.78 4.62 -8.58
C ARG A 199 5.04 5.78 -9.26
N SER A 200 5.13 6.97 -8.71
CA SER A 200 4.57 8.20 -9.28
C SER A 200 5.63 8.98 -10.07
N ILE A 201 5.19 9.70 -11.10
CA ILE A 201 5.95 10.79 -11.75
C ILE A 201 5.12 12.05 -11.58
N ARG A 202 5.75 13.16 -11.22
CA ARG A 202 5.09 14.47 -11.16
C ARG A 202 5.29 15.19 -12.50
N ILE A 203 4.20 15.39 -13.23
CA ILE A 203 4.19 16.16 -14.48
C ILE A 203 3.48 17.48 -14.23
N VAL A 204 4.16 18.59 -14.49
CA VAL A 204 3.66 19.95 -14.34
C VAL A 204 3.44 20.53 -15.73
N ALA A 205 2.21 20.98 -16.02
CA ALA A 205 1.89 21.73 -17.22
C ALA A 205 1.94 23.23 -16.92
N VAL A 206 2.84 23.96 -17.57
CA VAL A 206 2.98 25.42 -17.42
C VAL A 206 2.50 26.12 -18.69
N TYR A 207 1.74 27.19 -18.54
CA TYR A 207 1.37 28.07 -19.64
C TYR A 207 1.53 29.54 -19.21
N ARG A 208 2.39 30.28 -19.88
CA ARG A 208 2.54 31.73 -19.71
C ARG A 208 1.91 32.44 -20.91
N PRO A 209 0.87 33.28 -20.74
CA PRO A 209 0.31 34.07 -21.84
C PRO A 209 1.34 35.06 -22.42
N PRO A 210 1.39 35.29 -23.75
CA PRO A 210 2.44 36.11 -24.37
C PRO A 210 2.44 37.56 -23.90
N ASN A 211 1.27 38.14 -23.61
CA ASN A 211 1.10 39.53 -23.16
C ASN A 211 1.30 39.72 -21.64
N SER A 212 1.68 38.67 -20.89
CA SER A 212 1.92 38.76 -19.44
C SER A 212 3.29 39.39 -19.14
N SER A 213 3.43 40.06 -17.98
CA SER A 213 4.74 40.57 -17.57
C SER A 213 5.71 39.43 -17.31
N ALA A 214 6.85 39.45 -18.00
CA ALA A 214 7.91 38.47 -17.82
C ALA A 214 8.50 38.49 -16.40
N SER A 215 8.57 39.66 -15.73
CA SER A 215 9.08 39.74 -14.36
C SER A 215 8.13 39.07 -13.38
N VAL A 216 6.84 39.41 -13.44
CA VAL A 216 5.81 38.85 -12.54
C VAL A 216 5.75 37.33 -12.68
N PHE A 217 5.79 36.81 -13.90
CA PHE A 217 5.87 35.35 -14.10
C PHE A 217 7.14 34.74 -13.51
N LEU A 218 8.32 35.37 -13.66
CA LEU A 218 9.56 34.84 -13.08
C LEU A 218 9.47 34.79 -11.54
N ASP A 219 8.89 35.81 -10.92
CA ASP A 219 8.72 35.89 -9.46
C ASP A 219 7.72 34.83 -8.96
N GLU A 220 6.55 34.72 -9.60
CA GLU A 220 5.53 33.68 -9.32
C GLU A 220 6.05 32.26 -9.57
N PHE A 221 6.76 32.04 -10.67
CA PHE A 221 7.32 30.74 -11.03
C PHE A 221 8.46 30.36 -10.09
N SER A 222 9.28 31.30 -9.62
CA SER A 222 10.29 31.05 -8.57
C SER A 222 9.63 30.55 -7.28
N SER A 223 8.61 31.26 -6.78
CA SER A 223 7.87 30.83 -5.58
C SER A 223 7.17 29.47 -5.76
N TYR A 224 6.76 29.14 -6.99
CA TYR A 224 6.23 27.80 -7.30
C TYR A 224 7.33 26.72 -7.34
N LEU A 225 8.51 27.04 -7.89
CA LEU A 225 9.67 26.14 -7.94
C LEU A 225 10.17 25.75 -6.54
N GLU A 226 10.20 26.68 -5.59
CA GLU A 226 10.55 26.43 -4.18
C GLU A 226 9.76 25.25 -3.59
N ASN A 227 8.47 25.14 -3.95
CA ASN A 227 7.58 24.09 -3.45
C ASN A 227 7.70 22.78 -4.24
N ILE A 228 7.82 22.85 -5.58
CA ILE A 228 7.71 21.65 -6.42
C ILE A 228 9.04 20.94 -6.68
N VAL A 229 10.17 21.65 -6.65
CA VAL A 229 11.50 21.05 -6.86
C VAL A 229 11.86 20.08 -5.72
N MET A 230 11.29 20.30 -4.53
CA MET A 230 11.46 19.45 -3.33
C MET A 230 10.62 18.17 -3.34
N CYS A 231 9.79 17.91 -4.37
CA CYS A 231 8.95 16.71 -4.38
C CYS A 231 9.77 15.42 -4.58
N PRO A 232 9.45 14.30 -3.91
CA PRO A 232 10.26 13.07 -4.00
C PRO A 232 10.08 12.33 -5.33
N GLU A 233 9.04 12.60 -6.11
CA GLU A 233 8.85 11.96 -7.41
C GLU A 233 9.82 12.50 -8.47
N PRO A 234 10.16 11.71 -9.52
CA PRO A 234 10.76 12.25 -10.73
C PRO A 234 9.87 13.36 -11.31
N LEU A 235 10.46 14.54 -11.53
CA LEU A 235 9.77 15.76 -11.92
C LEU A 235 10.01 16.09 -13.39
N ILE A 236 8.91 16.30 -14.13
CA ILE A 236 8.91 16.88 -15.48
C ILE A 236 8.06 18.15 -15.43
N ILE A 237 8.64 19.28 -15.81
CA ILE A 237 7.90 20.53 -16.07
C ILE A 237 7.89 20.73 -17.59
N ALA A 238 6.70 20.90 -18.17
CA ALA A 238 6.56 21.07 -19.61
C ALA A 238 5.43 22.05 -19.97
N GLY A 239 5.51 22.64 -21.16
CA GLY A 239 4.45 23.50 -21.71
C GLY A 239 4.99 24.74 -22.39
N ASP A 240 4.10 25.69 -22.69
CA ASP A 240 4.40 26.90 -23.46
C ASP A 240 4.68 28.10 -22.54
N PHE A 241 5.93 28.54 -22.55
CA PHE A 241 6.42 29.64 -21.71
C PHE A 241 6.37 31.00 -22.42
N ASN A 242 6.07 31.04 -23.74
CA ASN A 242 6.14 32.26 -24.56
C ASN A 242 7.41 33.11 -24.33
N PHE A 243 8.53 32.45 -24.06
CA PHE A 243 9.86 33.04 -24.03
C PHE A 243 10.64 32.54 -25.23
N HIS A 244 11.31 33.42 -25.96
CA HIS A 244 12.14 33.02 -27.10
C HIS A 244 13.48 32.47 -26.57
N MET A 245 13.50 31.19 -26.16
CA MET A 245 14.68 30.59 -25.52
C MET A 245 15.88 30.43 -26.47
N ASP A 246 15.63 30.46 -27.78
CA ASP A 246 16.64 30.58 -28.84
C ASP A 246 17.38 31.94 -28.83
N LEU A 247 16.75 33.01 -28.32
CA LEU A 247 17.36 34.34 -28.21
C LEU A 247 18.17 34.44 -26.90
N VAL A 248 19.28 33.69 -26.84
CA VAL A 248 20.16 33.52 -25.67
C VAL A 248 20.74 34.82 -25.07
N HIS A 249 20.73 35.92 -25.83
CA HIS A 249 21.17 37.25 -25.37
C HIS A 249 20.01 38.15 -24.89
N SER A 250 18.76 37.67 -24.91
CA SER A 250 17.62 38.43 -24.41
C SER A 250 17.55 38.37 -22.88
N ASN A 251 17.22 39.50 -22.25
CA ASN A 251 17.10 39.59 -20.78
C ASN A 251 16.10 38.58 -20.20
N CYS A 252 15.09 38.16 -20.97
CA CYS A 252 14.13 37.14 -20.53
C CYS A 252 14.74 35.73 -20.56
N ALA A 253 15.43 35.35 -21.65
CA ALA A 253 16.09 34.05 -21.75
C ALA A 253 17.23 33.91 -20.73
N ILE A 254 18.01 34.97 -20.50
CA ILE A 254 19.07 35.02 -19.48
C ILE A 254 18.47 34.78 -18.09
N ARG A 255 17.53 35.63 -17.66
CA ARG A 255 16.91 35.51 -16.31
C ARG A 255 16.18 34.18 -16.10
N PHE A 256 15.52 33.65 -17.12
CA PHE A 256 14.85 32.35 -17.02
C PHE A 256 15.87 31.20 -16.92
N LYS A 257 16.99 31.28 -17.64
CA LYS A 257 18.09 30.29 -17.53
C LYS A 257 18.76 30.35 -16.15
N GLU A 258 19.06 31.54 -15.64
CA GLU A 258 19.59 31.76 -14.28
C GLU A 258 18.64 31.18 -13.21
N LEU A 259 17.32 31.35 -13.38
CA LEU A 259 16.31 30.76 -12.51
C LEU A 259 16.34 29.23 -12.55
N LEU A 260 16.40 28.62 -13.73
CA LEU A 260 16.52 27.16 -13.85
C LEU A 260 17.83 26.64 -13.23
N GLU A 261 18.96 27.30 -13.47
CA GLU A 261 20.25 26.96 -12.87
C GLU A 261 20.22 27.06 -11.34
N THR A 262 19.59 28.09 -10.79
CA THR A 262 19.38 28.27 -9.33
C THR A 262 18.64 27.08 -8.71
N PHE A 263 17.61 26.57 -9.39
CA PHE A 263 16.85 25.40 -8.95
C PHE A 263 17.42 24.05 -9.42
N SER A 264 18.63 24.01 -9.98
CA SER A 264 19.27 22.82 -10.54
C SER A 264 18.39 22.07 -11.57
N LEU A 265 17.71 22.85 -12.42
CA LEU A 265 16.86 22.37 -13.51
C LEU A 265 17.55 22.50 -14.86
N SER A 266 17.31 21.53 -15.75
CA SER A 266 17.79 21.50 -17.13
C SER A 266 16.62 21.51 -18.10
N GLN A 267 16.65 22.43 -19.07
CA GLN A 267 15.75 22.45 -20.22
C GLN A 267 16.36 21.60 -21.36
N HIS A 268 15.51 20.86 -22.09
CA HIS A 268 15.96 19.84 -23.06
C HIS A 268 15.59 20.11 -24.53
N VAL A 269 14.76 21.12 -24.82
CA VAL A 269 14.23 21.35 -26.18
C VAL A 269 15.16 22.29 -26.95
N THR A 270 15.86 21.74 -27.94
CA THR A 270 16.87 22.45 -28.75
C THR A 270 16.41 22.81 -30.17
N MET A 271 15.18 22.43 -30.54
CA MET A 271 14.60 22.65 -31.86
C MET A 271 13.42 23.64 -31.78
N SER A 272 13.26 24.46 -32.82
CA SER A 272 12.15 25.42 -32.96
C SER A 272 10.79 24.75 -32.74
N THR A 273 10.03 25.22 -31.74
CA THR A 273 8.70 24.73 -31.40
C THR A 273 7.58 25.56 -32.00
N HIS A 274 7.89 26.73 -32.57
CA HIS A 274 6.94 27.60 -33.28
C HIS A 274 7.24 27.72 -34.78
N ILE A 275 6.22 27.90 -35.63
CA ILE A 275 6.40 28.06 -37.10
C ILE A 275 7.26 29.27 -37.51
N SER A 276 7.42 30.24 -36.61
CA SER A 276 8.27 31.44 -36.81
C SER A 276 9.75 31.21 -36.52
N GLY A 277 10.17 30.01 -36.07
CA GLY A 277 11.58 29.69 -35.81
C GLY A 277 12.03 29.74 -34.35
N HIS A 278 11.12 29.98 -33.39
CA HIS A 278 11.44 30.16 -31.97
C HIS A 278 11.18 28.91 -31.12
N ILE A 279 11.88 28.81 -29.98
CA ILE A 279 11.73 27.78 -28.96
C ILE A 279 10.90 28.35 -27.81
N LEU A 280 9.59 28.08 -27.81
CA LEU A 280 8.61 28.58 -26.82
C LEU A 280 8.14 27.47 -25.86
N ASP A 281 8.03 26.26 -26.38
CA ASP A 281 7.54 25.08 -25.66
C ASP A 281 8.74 24.33 -25.05
N LEU A 282 8.76 24.21 -23.73
CA LEU A 282 9.89 23.66 -23.00
C LEU A 282 9.55 22.32 -22.37
N ILE A 283 10.57 21.49 -22.19
CA ILE A 283 10.58 20.28 -21.36
C ILE A 283 11.78 20.44 -20.45
N ILE A 284 11.53 20.39 -19.14
CA ILE A 284 12.47 20.72 -18.07
C ILE A 284 12.43 19.60 -17.04
N THR A 285 13.60 19.15 -16.58
CA THR A 285 13.74 18.17 -15.48
C THR A 285 14.77 18.68 -14.48
N ARG A 286 14.94 17.98 -13.34
CA ARG A 286 16.16 18.13 -12.54
C ARG A 286 17.39 17.76 -13.38
N SER A 287 18.47 18.50 -13.22
CA SER A 287 19.73 18.31 -13.99
C SER A 287 20.42 16.97 -13.67
N THR A 288 20.12 16.37 -12.52
CA THR A 288 20.60 15.04 -12.11
C THR A 288 19.73 13.88 -12.63
N SER A 289 18.66 14.16 -13.38
CA SER A 289 17.68 13.15 -13.79
C SER A 289 18.05 12.45 -15.11
N ASP A 290 18.11 11.13 -15.11
CA ASP A 290 18.25 10.27 -16.30
C ASP A 290 16.89 9.90 -16.94
N LEU A 291 15.82 10.59 -16.54
CA LEU A 291 14.44 10.22 -16.85
C LEU A 291 14.12 10.30 -18.35
N ILE A 292 14.72 11.24 -19.09
CA ILE A 292 14.48 11.40 -20.53
C ILE A 292 15.38 10.47 -21.34
N LEU A 293 14.78 9.67 -22.22
CA LEU A 293 15.44 8.71 -23.09
C LEU A 293 15.69 9.34 -24.47
N GLY A 294 16.91 9.86 -24.67
CA GLY A 294 17.36 10.39 -25.96
C GLY A 294 16.91 11.83 -26.23
N PRO A 295 17.14 12.34 -27.45
CA PRO A 295 16.83 13.72 -27.80
C PRO A 295 15.32 13.97 -27.88
N ILE A 296 14.92 15.22 -27.63
CA ILE A 296 13.54 15.68 -27.83
C ILE A 296 13.21 15.74 -29.32
N ASN A 297 12.10 15.14 -29.72
CA ASN A 297 11.58 15.21 -31.08
C ASN A 297 10.59 16.37 -31.21
N VAL A 298 10.85 17.33 -32.09
CA VAL A 298 9.84 18.33 -32.49
C VAL A 298 9.31 17.96 -33.87
N THR A 299 7.99 17.77 -33.99
CA THR A 299 7.39 17.03 -35.12
C THR A 299 6.34 17.83 -35.89
N LEU A 300 5.06 17.52 -35.74
CA LEU A 300 3.97 18.04 -36.57
C LEU A 300 3.46 19.40 -36.08
N PRO A 301 3.23 20.39 -36.96
CA PRO A 301 2.50 21.59 -36.58
C PRO A 301 1.05 21.21 -36.24
N ILE A 302 0.65 21.45 -35.00
CA ILE A 302 -0.74 21.31 -34.52
C ILE A 302 -1.49 22.61 -34.79
N SER A 303 -0.78 23.73 -34.66
CA SER A 303 -1.20 25.09 -34.99
C SER A 303 0.02 25.80 -35.60
N ASP A 304 0.22 27.05 -35.21
CA ASP A 304 1.48 27.78 -35.14
C ASP A 304 2.55 27.14 -34.21
N HIS A 305 2.16 26.29 -33.26
CA HIS A 305 3.08 25.44 -32.50
C HIS A 305 3.23 24.01 -33.09
N PHE A 306 4.43 23.45 -32.96
CA PHE A 306 4.82 22.08 -33.28
C PHE A 306 4.64 21.13 -32.08
N PHE A 307 4.36 19.85 -32.34
CA PHE A 307 4.26 18.83 -31.30
C PHE A 307 5.65 18.41 -30.80
N VAL A 308 5.92 18.68 -29.53
CA VAL A 308 7.14 18.29 -28.81
C VAL A 308 6.93 16.94 -28.12
N GLU A 309 7.79 15.98 -28.41
CA GLU A 309 7.74 14.59 -27.92
C GLU A 309 9.04 14.23 -27.19
N CYS A 310 8.91 13.55 -26.04
CA CYS A 310 10.03 12.92 -25.34
C CYS A 310 9.66 11.49 -24.94
N PHE A 311 10.66 10.62 -24.83
CA PHE A 311 10.51 9.29 -24.26
C PHE A 311 11.03 9.31 -22.83
N ILE A 312 10.40 8.54 -21.93
CA ILE A 312 10.77 8.51 -20.50
C ILE A 312 11.09 7.11 -20.01
N ARG A 313 12.07 7.00 -19.11
CA ARG A 313 12.48 5.78 -18.43
C ARG A 313 11.50 5.47 -17.30
N PHE A 314 10.38 4.84 -17.64
CA PHE A 314 9.38 4.39 -16.66
C PHE A 314 9.03 2.91 -16.86
N PRO A 315 9.22 2.04 -15.84
CA PRO A 315 8.94 0.62 -15.97
C PRO A 315 7.43 0.36 -16.07
N SER A 316 7.03 -0.36 -17.12
CA SER A 316 5.63 -0.67 -17.44
C SER A 316 5.38 -2.18 -17.35
N SER A 317 4.22 -2.58 -16.83
CA SER A 317 3.80 -3.98 -16.74
C SER A 317 3.40 -4.55 -18.11
N SER A 318 3.86 -5.76 -18.41
CA SER A 318 3.69 -6.41 -19.72
C SER A 318 2.23 -6.77 -20.04
N ILE A 319 1.82 -6.57 -21.30
CA ILE A 319 0.44 -6.84 -21.76
C ILE A 319 0.13 -8.35 -21.76
N SER A 320 -0.89 -8.75 -21.01
CA SER A 320 -1.41 -10.13 -20.97
C SER A 320 -2.17 -10.53 -22.25
N THR A 321 -2.09 -11.80 -22.62
CA THR A 321 -2.93 -12.45 -23.65
C THR A 321 -3.68 -13.62 -23.03
N LYS A 322 -4.94 -13.85 -23.45
CA LYS A 322 -5.79 -14.95 -22.97
C LYS A 322 -6.45 -15.68 -24.15
N SER A 323 -6.51 -17.01 -24.10
CA SER A 323 -7.30 -17.81 -25.05
C SER A 323 -8.68 -18.12 -24.46
N VAL A 324 -9.74 -18.10 -25.28
CA VAL A 324 -11.13 -18.31 -24.82
C VAL A 324 -11.87 -19.25 -25.79
N SER A 325 -12.60 -20.21 -25.23
CA SER A 325 -13.47 -21.16 -25.96
C SER A 325 -14.96 -20.81 -25.77
N TYR A 326 -15.79 -21.01 -26.79
CA TYR A 326 -17.22 -20.68 -26.76
C TYR A 326 -18.06 -21.54 -27.74
N ARG A 327 -19.36 -21.68 -27.47
CA ARG A 327 -20.37 -22.28 -28.37
C ARG A 327 -21.32 -21.21 -28.93
N ARG A 328 -21.92 -21.43 -30.10
CA ARG A 328 -22.94 -20.53 -30.70
C ARG A 328 -24.38 -20.91 -30.32
N LEU A 329 -24.65 -20.98 -29.03
CA LEU A 329 -25.92 -21.49 -28.48
C LEU A 329 -27.18 -20.77 -28.99
N LYS A 330 -27.08 -19.47 -29.32
CA LYS A 330 -28.19 -18.67 -29.89
C LYS A 330 -28.54 -19.01 -31.35
N ASN A 331 -27.78 -19.88 -31.99
CA ASN A 331 -27.95 -20.29 -33.39
C ASN A 331 -28.47 -21.73 -33.52
N ILE A 332 -28.87 -22.37 -32.41
CA ILE A 332 -29.48 -23.71 -32.41
C ILE A 332 -30.88 -23.60 -33.00
N ASP A 333 -31.18 -24.47 -33.96
CA ASP A 333 -32.54 -24.72 -34.45
C ASP A 333 -33.26 -25.61 -33.44
N ILE A 334 -34.27 -25.05 -32.75
CA ILE A 334 -34.93 -25.72 -31.63
C ILE A 334 -35.75 -26.94 -32.10
N ASP A 335 -36.38 -26.86 -33.28
CA ASP A 335 -37.24 -27.95 -33.76
C ASP A 335 -36.39 -29.13 -34.24
N ALA A 336 -35.26 -28.86 -34.91
CA ALA A 336 -34.28 -29.87 -35.23
C ALA A 336 -33.62 -30.48 -33.96
N PHE A 337 -33.37 -29.67 -32.94
CA PHE A 337 -32.84 -30.11 -31.64
C PHE A 337 -33.81 -31.05 -30.92
N LYS A 338 -35.11 -30.71 -30.89
CA LYS A 338 -36.18 -31.58 -30.35
C LYS A 338 -36.28 -32.90 -31.11
N SER A 339 -36.24 -32.85 -32.44
CA SER A 339 -36.34 -34.05 -33.27
C SER A 339 -35.23 -35.07 -32.95
N ASP A 340 -34.00 -34.59 -32.76
CA ASP A 340 -32.88 -35.44 -32.32
C ASP A 340 -33.08 -36.01 -30.90
N ILE A 341 -33.65 -35.23 -29.96
CA ILE A 341 -34.00 -35.72 -28.61
C ILE A 341 -35.06 -36.80 -28.68
N THR A 342 -36.17 -36.59 -29.40
CA THR A 342 -37.25 -37.57 -29.56
C THR A 342 -36.78 -38.85 -30.22
N SER A 343 -35.79 -38.76 -31.12
CA SER A 343 -35.18 -39.92 -31.79
C SER A 343 -34.14 -40.65 -30.92
N SER A 344 -33.86 -40.15 -29.70
CA SER A 344 -32.85 -40.71 -28.80
C SER A 344 -33.41 -41.74 -27.82
N VAL A 345 -32.51 -42.49 -27.18
CA VAL A 345 -32.83 -43.49 -26.15
C VAL A 345 -33.47 -42.90 -24.87
N LEU A 346 -33.52 -41.57 -24.73
CA LEU A 346 -34.22 -40.89 -23.64
C LEU A 346 -35.76 -40.91 -23.82
N CYS A 347 -36.22 -41.04 -25.07
CA CYS A 347 -37.64 -41.00 -25.42
C CYS A 347 -38.19 -42.37 -25.87
N SER A 348 -37.38 -43.42 -25.92
CA SER A 348 -37.82 -44.79 -26.18
C SER A 348 -38.47 -45.45 -24.94
N ASP A 349 -39.32 -46.46 -25.16
CA ASP A 349 -40.00 -47.26 -24.11
C ASP A 349 -39.06 -48.17 -23.28
N THR A 350 -37.79 -47.78 -23.15
CA THR A 350 -36.78 -48.50 -22.39
C THR A 350 -37.10 -48.46 -20.90
N HIS A 351 -37.23 -49.63 -20.27
CA HIS A 351 -37.47 -49.73 -18.83
C HIS A 351 -36.19 -49.45 -18.04
N TRP A 352 -35.97 -48.17 -17.70
CA TRP A 352 -34.89 -47.74 -16.83
C TRP A 352 -35.18 -48.10 -15.37
N SER A 353 -34.47 -49.10 -14.85
CA SER A 353 -34.49 -49.51 -13.43
C SER A 353 -33.34 -48.93 -12.60
N ASN A 354 -32.21 -48.60 -13.25
CA ASN A 354 -31.06 -47.96 -12.62
C ASN A 354 -31.01 -46.47 -12.96
N LEU A 355 -31.07 -45.60 -11.93
CA LEU A 355 -31.01 -44.16 -12.10
C LEU A 355 -29.62 -43.66 -12.52
N GLY A 356 -28.54 -44.31 -12.04
CA GLY A 356 -27.18 -43.89 -12.36
C GLY A 356 -26.85 -44.06 -13.86
N ASP A 357 -27.37 -45.11 -14.48
CA ASP A 357 -27.22 -45.35 -15.92
C ASP A 357 -28.07 -44.38 -16.74
N LEU A 358 -29.32 -44.13 -16.31
CA LEU A 358 -30.20 -43.13 -16.93
C LEU A 358 -29.61 -41.71 -16.85
N SER A 359 -28.92 -41.34 -15.76
CA SER A 359 -28.29 -40.02 -15.62
C SER A 359 -27.08 -39.84 -16.53
N LYS A 360 -26.22 -40.85 -16.62
CA LYS A 360 -25.11 -40.87 -17.58
C LYS A 360 -25.64 -40.78 -19.01
N GLN A 361 -26.69 -41.54 -19.34
CA GLN A 361 -27.30 -41.52 -20.67
C GLN A 361 -27.95 -40.17 -21.00
N TYR A 362 -28.64 -39.55 -20.05
CA TYR A 362 -29.20 -38.20 -20.20
C TYR A 362 -28.11 -37.18 -20.53
N SER A 363 -27.04 -37.19 -19.74
CA SER A 363 -25.93 -36.25 -19.89
C SER A 363 -25.13 -36.46 -21.18
N SER A 364 -24.80 -37.70 -21.55
CA SER A 364 -24.06 -37.99 -22.79
C SER A 364 -24.89 -37.64 -24.03
N THR A 365 -26.12 -38.13 -24.12
CA THR A 365 -27.02 -37.91 -25.27
C THR A 365 -27.21 -36.43 -25.54
N LEU A 366 -27.51 -35.63 -24.51
CA LEU A 366 -27.74 -34.19 -24.67
C LEU A 366 -26.44 -33.43 -24.99
N THR A 367 -25.28 -33.88 -24.50
CA THR A 367 -23.98 -33.31 -24.87
C THR A 367 -23.66 -33.59 -26.34
N GLU A 368 -23.88 -34.81 -26.84
CA GLU A 368 -23.67 -35.18 -28.24
C GLU A 368 -24.57 -34.38 -29.19
N ILE A 369 -25.86 -34.24 -28.85
CA ILE A 369 -26.79 -33.40 -29.63
C ILE A 369 -26.36 -31.92 -29.54
N LEU A 370 -25.87 -31.43 -28.40
CA LEU A 370 -25.32 -30.07 -28.28
C LEU A 370 -24.05 -29.86 -29.11
N ASP A 371 -23.18 -30.87 -29.22
CA ASP A 371 -22.00 -30.82 -30.08
C ASP A 371 -22.35 -30.83 -31.57
N LYS A 372 -23.37 -31.60 -31.97
CA LYS A 372 -23.94 -31.60 -33.33
C LYS A 372 -24.48 -30.21 -33.71
N HIS A 373 -25.26 -29.57 -32.85
CA HIS A 373 -25.96 -28.31 -33.15
C HIS A 373 -25.15 -27.04 -32.83
N ALA A 374 -24.22 -27.08 -31.87
CA ALA A 374 -23.45 -25.92 -31.42
C ALA A 374 -22.01 -26.27 -30.97
N PRO A 375 -21.12 -26.72 -31.86
CA PRO A 375 -19.77 -27.17 -31.52
C PRO A 375 -18.89 -26.06 -30.92
N ILE A 376 -17.92 -26.47 -30.09
CA ILE A 376 -16.95 -25.57 -29.42
C ILE A 376 -16.02 -24.90 -30.44
N LYS A 377 -15.74 -23.61 -30.25
CA LYS A 377 -14.78 -22.83 -31.04
C LYS A 377 -13.84 -22.04 -30.13
N THR A 378 -12.56 -21.97 -30.47
CA THR A 378 -11.51 -21.30 -29.67
C THR A 378 -11.01 -20.04 -30.35
N LYS A 379 -10.62 -19.01 -29.57
CA LYS A 379 -10.07 -17.76 -30.08
C LYS A 379 -9.09 -17.10 -29.10
N THR A 380 -7.90 -16.75 -29.60
CA THR A 380 -6.91 -15.96 -28.86
C THR A 380 -7.30 -14.48 -28.80
N LEU A 381 -7.22 -13.89 -27.61
CA LEU A 381 -7.52 -12.48 -27.33
C LEU A 381 -6.31 -11.80 -26.68
N VAL A 382 -5.82 -10.72 -27.28
CA VAL A 382 -4.89 -9.80 -26.60
C VAL A 382 -5.72 -8.95 -25.64
N THR A 383 -5.34 -8.88 -24.37
CA THR A 383 -6.09 -8.15 -23.35
C THR A 383 -5.81 -6.64 -23.47
N ARG A 384 -6.41 -6.02 -24.50
CA ARG A 384 -6.50 -4.56 -24.64
C ARG A 384 -7.88 -4.11 -24.17
N ALA A 385 -7.93 -2.99 -23.46
CA ALA A 385 -9.19 -2.31 -23.15
C ALA A 385 -9.94 -2.04 -24.45
N LYS A 386 -11.04 -2.79 -24.66
CA LYS A 386 -11.81 -2.73 -25.90
C LYS A 386 -12.73 -1.51 -25.79
N ILE A 387 -12.37 -0.43 -26.46
CA ILE A 387 -13.16 0.81 -26.48
C ILE A 387 -14.43 0.55 -27.31
N PRO A 388 -15.63 0.36 -26.72
CA PRO A 388 -16.75 -0.26 -27.45
C PRO A 388 -17.34 0.66 -28.51
N TRP A 389 -17.28 1.97 -28.28
CA TRP A 389 -17.69 3.02 -29.20
C TRP A 389 -16.70 3.28 -30.35
N PHE A 390 -15.52 2.64 -30.36
CA PHE A 390 -14.53 2.82 -31.43
C PHE A 390 -14.83 1.90 -32.63
N ASN A 391 -15.83 2.30 -33.42
CA ASN A 391 -16.43 1.49 -34.47
C ASN A 391 -15.64 1.52 -35.81
N ALA A 392 -16.19 0.85 -36.84
CA ALA A 392 -15.60 0.77 -38.18
C ALA A 392 -15.50 2.13 -38.88
N ASP A 393 -16.48 3.03 -38.69
CA ASP A 393 -16.49 4.36 -39.29
C ASP A 393 -15.37 5.23 -38.74
N VAL A 394 -15.20 5.22 -37.41
CA VAL A 394 -14.09 5.90 -36.72
C VAL A 394 -12.74 5.35 -37.22
N LEU A 395 -12.61 4.03 -37.41
CA LEU A 395 -11.41 3.41 -37.99
C LEU A 395 -11.15 3.88 -39.43
N GLN A 396 -12.17 3.92 -40.28
CA GLN A 396 -12.07 4.39 -41.67
C GLN A 396 -11.67 5.87 -41.71
N PHE A 397 -12.31 6.70 -40.89
CA PHE A 397 -12.02 8.13 -40.82
C PHE A 397 -10.60 8.41 -40.27
N LYS A 398 -10.12 7.59 -39.32
CA LYS A 398 -8.71 7.61 -38.85
C LYS A 398 -7.73 7.30 -40.00
N ARG A 399 -8.05 6.34 -40.89
CA ARG A 399 -7.24 6.04 -42.09
C ARG A 399 -7.24 7.20 -43.07
N ILE A 400 -8.39 7.84 -43.31
CA ILE A 400 -8.51 9.04 -44.16
C ILE A 400 -7.64 10.17 -43.58
N ARG A 401 -7.70 10.41 -42.27
CA ARG A 401 -6.87 11.38 -41.55
C ARG A 401 -5.36 11.12 -41.75
N ARG A 402 -4.88 9.88 -41.51
CA ARG A 402 -3.47 9.48 -41.74
C ARG A 402 -3.05 9.57 -43.22
N LYS A 403 -3.98 9.45 -44.18
CA LYS A 403 -3.68 9.64 -45.61
C LYS A 403 -3.50 11.13 -45.95
N ALA A 404 -4.37 11.99 -45.44
CA ALA A 404 -4.27 13.45 -45.62
C ALA A 404 -3.02 14.03 -44.94
N GLU A 405 -2.73 13.59 -43.71
CA GLU A 405 -1.51 13.94 -42.96
C GLU A 405 -0.23 13.66 -43.76
N ARG A 406 -0.07 12.43 -44.27
CA ARG A 406 1.08 12.05 -45.09
C ARG A 406 1.15 12.81 -46.42
N LYS A 407 0.03 13.28 -46.96
CA LYS A 407 0.01 14.13 -48.16
C LYS A 407 0.49 15.55 -47.83
N ALA A 408 -0.02 16.15 -46.75
CA ALA A 408 0.38 17.49 -46.29
C ALA A 408 1.88 17.54 -45.93
N LEU A 409 2.37 16.53 -45.19
CA LEU A 409 3.80 16.33 -44.92
C LEU A 409 4.66 16.24 -46.19
N LYS A 410 4.22 15.47 -47.20
CA LYS A 410 5.01 15.26 -48.42
C LYS A 410 4.99 16.47 -49.37
N SER A 411 3.90 17.24 -49.39
CA SER A 411 3.72 18.35 -50.34
C SER A 411 4.12 19.71 -49.78
N GLY A 412 4.03 19.93 -48.46
CA GLY A 412 4.24 21.23 -47.82
C GLY A 412 3.19 22.29 -48.15
N LEU A 413 2.24 22.02 -49.05
CA LEU A 413 1.31 23.02 -49.57
C LEU A 413 0.22 23.39 -48.54
N SER A 414 -0.01 24.70 -48.35
CA SER A 414 -1.03 25.24 -47.44
C SER A 414 -2.44 24.72 -47.73
N SER A 415 -2.74 24.41 -48.99
CA SER A 415 -4.02 23.79 -49.42
C SER A 415 -4.20 22.36 -48.89
N ASP A 416 -3.13 21.57 -48.82
CA ASP A 416 -3.17 20.22 -48.26
C ASP A 416 -3.19 20.22 -46.73
N TRP A 417 -2.51 21.18 -46.08
CA TRP A 417 -2.67 21.43 -44.64
C TRP A 417 -4.09 21.85 -44.27
N LEU A 418 -4.73 22.73 -45.06
CA LEU A 418 -6.13 23.10 -44.87
C LEU A 418 -7.09 21.91 -45.05
N ALA A 419 -6.82 21.03 -46.03
CA ALA A 419 -7.58 19.79 -46.22
C ALA A 419 -7.42 18.81 -45.04
N TYR A 420 -6.19 18.67 -44.53
CA TYR A 420 -5.90 17.88 -43.33
C TYR A 420 -6.63 18.42 -42.10
N ARG A 421 -6.58 19.73 -41.84
CA ARG A 421 -7.28 20.38 -40.71
C ARG A 421 -8.79 20.17 -40.77
N LYS A 422 -9.41 20.26 -41.97
CA LYS A 422 -10.84 19.94 -42.17
C LYS A 422 -11.16 18.47 -41.82
N ILE A 423 -10.28 17.53 -42.15
CA ILE A 423 -10.46 16.11 -41.81
C ILE A 423 -10.26 15.85 -40.31
N CYS A 424 -9.31 16.53 -39.65
CA CYS A 424 -9.12 16.47 -38.20
C CYS A 424 -10.36 16.95 -37.45
N ASN A 425 -10.95 18.09 -37.84
CA ASN A 425 -12.16 18.61 -37.21
C ASN A 425 -13.34 17.64 -37.36
N ARG A 426 -13.54 17.06 -38.55
CA ARG A 426 -14.56 16.02 -38.80
C ARG A 426 -14.32 14.76 -37.98
N TYR A 427 -13.06 14.30 -37.85
CA TYR A 427 -12.70 13.15 -37.05
C TYR A 427 -12.96 13.38 -35.54
N SER A 428 -12.62 14.56 -35.02
CA SER A 428 -12.90 14.93 -33.63
C SER A 428 -14.40 15.05 -33.35
N ALA A 429 -15.18 15.58 -34.30
CA ALA A 429 -16.64 15.61 -34.20
C ALA A 429 -17.24 14.19 -34.19
N LEU A 430 -16.77 13.31 -35.08
CA LEU A 430 -17.19 11.91 -35.13
C LEU A 430 -16.84 11.15 -33.83
N LEU A 431 -15.63 11.34 -33.28
CA LEU A 431 -15.26 10.75 -31.99
C LEU A 431 -16.19 11.21 -30.86
N LYS A 432 -16.54 12.50 -30.82
CA LYS A 432 -17.46 13.03 -29.81
C LYS A 432 -18.88 12.46 -29.98
N SER A 433 -19.43 12.47 -31.20
CA SER A 433 -20.80 11.98 -31.44
C SER A 433 -20.93 10.47 -31.23
N THR A 434 -19.99 9.66 -31.73
CA THR A 434 -20.03 8.19 -31.55
C THR A 434 -19.86 7.80 -30.08
N ARG A 435 -18.98 8.48 -29.32
CA ARG A 435 -18.85 8.26 -27.88
C ARG A 435 -20.10 8.68 -27.11
N ALA A 436 -20.68 9.84 -27.44
CA ALA A 436 -21.89 10.34 -26.79
C ALA A 436 -23.08 9.39 -27.03
N SER A 437 -23.37 9.07 -28.30
CA SER A 437 -24.45 8.12 -28.67
C SER A 437 -24.31 6.83 -27.89
N TYR A 438 -23.15 6.18 -27.93
CA TYR A 438 -22.94 4.90 -27.26
C TYR A 438 -23.31 4.91 -25.76
N TYR A 439 -22.89 5.93 -25.01
CA TYR A 439 -23.23 6.01 -23.59
C TYR A 439 -24.67 6.47 -23.35
N SER A 440 -25.22 7.36 -24.18
CA SER A 440 -26.64 7.73 -24.14
C SER A 440 -27.55 6.53 -24.42
N ASP A 441 -27.23 5.72 -25.42
CA ASP A 441 -27.95 4.49 -25.79
C ASP A 441 -27.88 3.45 -24.67
N LEU A 442 -26.72 3.32 -24.02
CA LEU A 442 -26.49 2.38 -22.92
C LEU A 442 -27.22 2.80 -21.62
N ILE A 443 -27.32 4.10 -21.35
CA ILE A 443 -28.14 4.66 -20.26
C ILE A 443 -29.63 4.53 -20.59
N GLY A 444 -30.03 4.79 -21.84
CA GLY A 444 -31.41 4.60 -22.31
C GLY A 444 -31.90 3.15 -22.17
N GLN A 445 -31.02 2.18 -22.39
CA GLN A 445 -31.29 0.75 -22.13
C GLN A 445 -31.48 0.40 -20.64
N CYS A 446 -31.17 1.31 -19.72
CA CYS A 446 -31.42 1.17 -18.29
C CYS A 446 -32.68 1.93 -17.82
N ALA A 447 -33.44 2.55 -18.73
CA ALA A 447 -34.69 3.23 -18.38
C ALA A 447 -35.68 2.27 -17.69
N GLY A 448 -36.22 2.69 -16.53
CA GLY A 448 -37.11 1.88 -15.71
C GLY A 448 -36.42 0.86 -14.79
N ASP A 449 -35.09 0.73 -14.81
CA ASP A 449 -34.34 -0.22 -13.97
C ASP A 449 -33.14 0.45 -13.29
N SER A 450 -33.38 0.97 -12.08
CA SER A 450 -32.37 1.64 -11.25
C SER A 450 -31.21 0.70 -10.86
N GLY A 451 -31.46 -0.60 -10.76
CA GLY A 451 -30.44 -1.60 -10.45
C GLY A 451 -29.45 -1.81 -11.61
N LYS A 452 -29.95 -1.85 -12.86
CA LYS A 452 -29.09 -1.86 -14.06
C LYS A 452 -28.32 -0.55 -14.21
N LEU A 453 -28.96 0.60 -13.98
CA LEU A 453 -28.31 1.90 -14.04
C LEU A 453 -27.16 1.99 -13.01
N PHE A 454 -27.40 1.58 -11.77
CA PHE A 454 -26.37 1.58 -10.72
C PHE A 454 -25.21 0.63 -11.04
N LYS A 455 -25.49 -0.57 -11.58
CA LYS A 455 -24.44 -1.49 -12.06
C LYS A 455 -23.61 -0.89 -13.20
N LEU A 456 -24.26 -0.19 -14.14
CA LEU A 456 -23.58 0.49 -15.24
C LEU A 456 -22.68 1.62 -14.72
N VAL A 457 -23.19 2.49 -13.83
CA VAL A 457 -22.40 3.57 -13.21
C VAL A 457 -21.22 2.97 -12.42
N SER A 458 -21.45 1.93 -11.61
CA SER A 458 -20.38 1.26 -10.86
C SER A 458 -19.31 0.65 -11.78
N PHE A 459 -19.70 0.07 -12.91
CA PHE A 459 -18.77 -0.44 -13.93
C PHE A 459 -17.95 0.68 -14.60
N LEU A 460 -18.57 1.82 -14.92
CA LEU A 460 -17.87 2.96 -15.52
C LEU A 460 -16.89 3.65 -14.54
N CYS A 461 -17.08 3.47 -13.23
CA CYS A 461 -16.28 4.07 -12.17
C CYS A 461 -15.26 3.12 -11.51
N LYS A 462 -15.16 1.84 -11.91
CA LYS A 462 -14.24 0.86 -11.30
C LYS A 462 -13.19 0.33 -12.28
N GLY A 463 -11.98 0.09 -11.77
CA GLY A 463 -10.88 -0.53 -12.50
C GLY A 463 -11.00 -2.06 -12.62
N PRO A 464 -10.17 -2.71 -13.44
CA PRO A 464 -10.17 -4.16 -13.61
C PRO A 464 -9.49 -4.90 -12.45
N ASN A 465 -10.16 -5.90 -11.88
CA ASN A 465 -9.61 -6.76 -10.82
C ASN A 465 -8.60 -7.82 -11.33
N VAL A 466 -7.81 -8.36 -10.41
CA VAL A 466 -6.68 -9.27 -10.63
C VAL A 466 -6.81 -10.49 -9.70
N ASN A 467 -6.33 -11.66 -10.15
CA ASN A 467 -6.57 -13.01 -9.59
C ASN A 467 -6.52 -13.15 -8.05
N ASP A 468 -7.56 -13.80 -7.50
CA ASP A 468 -7.87 -13.87 -6.06
C ASP A 468 -7.70 -15.28 -5.41
N LEU A 469 -6.99 -16.22 -6.05
CA LEU A 469 -6.91 -17.65 -5.64
C LEU A 469 -5.56 -18.04 -5.00
N PRO A 470 -5.53 -19.07 -4.11
CA PRO A 470 -4.28 -19.61 -3.57
C PRO A 470 -3.35 -20.13 -4.67
N PRO A 471 -2.02 -20.18 -4.47
CA PRO A 471 -1.11 -20.87 -5.38
C PRO A 471 -1.52 -22.34 -5.59
N HIS A 472 -1.68 -22.76 -6.85
CA HIS A 472 -2.08 -24.12 -7.22
C HIS A 472 -1.64 -24.46 -8.64
N ASP A 473 -1.25 -25.72 -8.84
CA ASP A 473 -0.90 -26.27 -10.16
C ASP A 473 -2.11 -26.92 -10.86
N ASP A 474 -3.08 -27.42 -10.07
CA ASP A 474 -4.33 -28.03 -10.57
C ASP A 474 -5.56 -27.42 -9.88
N PRO A 475 -6.47 -26.75 -10.63
CA PRO A 475 -7.72 -26.21 -10.12
C PRO A 475 -8.69 -27.27 -9.56
N VAL A 476 -8.66 -28.51 -10.08
CA VAL A 476 -9.56 -29.59 -9.63
C VAL A 476 -9.13 -30.08 -8.25
N LEU A 477 -7.84 -30.39 -8.07
CA LEU A 477 -7.27 -30.70 -6.77
C LEU A 477 -7.49 -29.56 -5.75
N LEU A 478 -7.39 -28.30 -6.18
CA LEU A 478 -7.68 -27.17 -5.29
C LEU A 478 -9.14 -27.17 -4.83
N ALA A 479 -10.09 -27.34 -5.75
CA ALA A 479 -11.53 -27.37 -5.43
C ALA A 479 -11.90 -28.52 -4.47
N ASN A 480 -11.30 -29.71 -4.66
CA ASN A 480 -11.51 -30.85 -3.76
C ASN A 480 -10.94 -30.59 -2.35
N LYS A 481 -9.74 -29.99 -2.25
CA LYS A 481 -9.17 -29.57 -0.95
C LYS A 481 -10.01 -28.52 -0.22
N PHE A 482 -10.70 -27.63 -0.95
CA PHE A 482 -11.72 -26.76 -0.35
C PHE A 482 -12.89 -27.57 0.24
N GLY A 483 -13.39 -28.57 -0.49
CA GLY A 483 -14.44 -29.47 -0.01
C GLY A 483 -14.04 -30.24 1.25
N GLU A 484 -12.91 -30.95 1.22
CA GLU A 484 -12.33 -31.68 2.35
C GLU A 484 -12.22 -30.81 3.61
N PHE A 485 -11.72 -29.59 3.46
CA PHE A 485 -11.58 -28.64 4.58
C PHE A 485 -12.93 -28.33 5.25
N PHE A 486 -13.99 -28.10 4.47
CA PHE A 486 -15.31 -27.79 5.04
C PHE A 486 -16.03 -29.02 5.60
N VAL A 487 -15.86 -30.22 5.00
CA VAL A 487 -16.36 -31.48 5.57
C VAL A 487 -15.70 -31.76 6.93
N LYS A 488 -14.36 -31.71 6.99
CA LYS A 488 -13.61 -31.90 8.24
C LYS A 488 -13.98 -30.89 9.32
N LYS A 489 -14.32 -29.66 8.94
CA LYS A 489 -14.85 -28.66 9.88
C LYS A 489 -16.21 -29.07 10.47
N ILE A 490 -17.10 -29.67 9.67
CA ILE A 490 -18.40 -30.15 10.14
C ILE A 490 -18.23 -31.36 11.08
N GLU A 491 -17.30 -32.26 10.77
CA GLU A 491 -16.94 -33.39 11.64
C GLU A 491 -16.47 -32.90 13.02
N LEU A 492 -15.47 -32.01 13.05
CA LEU A 492 -14.98 -31.40 14.31
C LEU A 492 -16.08 -30.69 15.12
N ILE A 493 -17.07 -30.10 14.45
CA ILE A 493 -18.24 -29.50 15.13
C ILE A 493 -19.14 -30.59 15.73
N LYS A 494 -19.43 -31.68 14.99
CA LYS A 494 -20.22 -32.81 15.51
C LYS A 494 -19.54 -33.45 16.72
N ASP A 495 -18.23 -33.68 16.65
CA ASP A 495 -17.45 -34.23 17.75
C ASP A 495 -17.57 -33.32 18.98
N SER A 496 -17.37 -32.00 18.81
CA SER A 496 -17.50 -31.02 19.91
C SER A 496 -18.90 -30.88 20.52
N ILE A 497 -19.94 -31.34 19.82
CA ILE A 497 -21.33 -31.35 20.32
C ILE A 497 -21.66 -32.69 20.99
N SER A 498 -20.97 -33.77 20.62
CA SER A 498 -21.25 -35.13 21.09
C SER A 498 -20.94 -35.33 22.58
N ASP A 499 -19.99 -34.55 23.12
CA ASP A 499 -19.61 -34.55 24.54
C ASP A 499 -20.53 -33.67 25.43
N ILE A 500 -21.57 -33.05 24.87
CA ILE A 500 -22.49 -32.18 25.62
C ILE A 500 -23.71 -33.00 26.04
N GLU A 501 -23.84 -33.31 27.35
CA GLU A 501 -25.10 -33.76 27.94
C GLU A 501 -26.15 -32.64 27.91
N VAL A 502 -26.86 -32.54 26.79
CA VAL A 502 -28.03 -31.67 26.66
C VAL A 502 -29.19 -32.36 27.38
N ASN A 503 -29.51 -31.90 28.59
CA ASN A 503 -30.85 -32.14 29.15
C ASN A 503 -31.87 -31.60 28.13
N PRO A 504 -32.68 -32.45 27.48
CA PRO A 504 -33.59 -31.98 26.45
C PRO A 504 -34.58 -30.99 27.10
N PRO A 505 -34.83 -29.83 26.48
CA PRO A 505 -35.82 -28.90 27.01
C PRO A 505 -37.16 -29.62 27.12
N TYR A 506 -37.82 -29.50 28.27
CA TYR A 506 -39.11 -30.12 28.52
C TYR A 506 -40.10 -29.58 27.49
N SER A 507 -40.42 -30.40 26.50
CA SER A 507 -41.24 -29.98 25.36
C SER A 507 -42.70 -30.20 25.72
N ASP A 508 -43.39 -29.12 26.07
CA ASP A 508 -44.84 -29.13 26.32
C ASP A 508 -45.68 -29.46 25.06
N THR A 509 -45.03 -29.55 23.90
CA THR A 509 -45.65 -30.02 22.65
C THR A 509 -45.44 -31.52 22.49
N ALA A 510 -46.53 -32.28 22.58
CA ALA A 510 -46.55 -33.68 22.14
C ALA A 510 -46.04 -33.79 20.69
N ALA A 511 -45.25 -34.82 20.40
CA ALA A 511 -44.79 -35.10 19.05
C ALA A 511 -46.01 -35.21 18.09
N PRO A 512 -45.95 -34.64 16.87
CA PRO A 512 -47.06 -34.72 15.94
C PRO A 512 -47.36 -36.19 15.62
N ALA A 513 -48.63 -36.60 15.77
CA ALA A 513 -49.09 -37.97 15.56
C ALA A 513 -49.11 -38.42 14.08
N VAL A 514 -48.39 -37.71 13.20
CA VAL A 514 -48.31 -37.95 11.77
C VAL A 514 -46.86 -38.26 11.43
N GLU A 515 -46.57 -39.53 11.17
CA GLU A 515 -45.29 -39.98 10.66
C GLU A 515 -45.27 -39.84 9.13
N LEU A 516 -44.13 -39.44 8.55
CA LEU A 516 -43.93 -39.42 7.11
C LEU A 516 -43.50 -40.82 6.64
N ASP A 517 -44.48 -41.65 6.29
CA ASP A 517 -44.25 -43.05 5.89
C ASP A 517 -43.77 -43.22 4.44
N SER A 518 -44.12 -42.28 3.56
CA SER A 518 -43.98 -42.43 2.12
C SER A 518 -43.97 -41.09 1.37
N PHE A 519 -43.39 -41.09 0.17
CA PHE A 519 -43.47 -39.98 -0.78
C PHE A 519 -44.38 -40.38 -1.96
N SER A 520 -45.31 -39.51 -2.33
CA SER A 520 -46.06 -39.65 -3.58
C SER A 520 -45.14 -39.39 -4.79
N PRO A 521 -45.27 -40.17 -5.88
CA PRO A 521 -44.54 -39.88 -7.11
C PRO A 521 -45.09 -38.61 -7.77
N LEU A 522 -44.18 -37.77 -8.30
CA LEU A 522 -44.53 -36.59 -9.07
C LEU A 522 -45.09 -36.98 -10.44
N SER A 523 -46.08 -36.24 -10.92
CA SER A 523 -46.55 -36.33 -12.30
C SER A 523 -45.60 -35.59 -13.25
N VAL A 524 -45.77 -35.82 -14.56
CA VAL A 524 -45.03 -35.05 -15.58
C VAL A 524 -45.42 -33.58 -15.55
N GLU A 525 -46.67 -33.27 -15.20
CA GLU A 525 -47.19 -31.91 -15.11
C GLU A 525 -46.56 -31.13 -13.94
N ASP A 526 -46.38 -31.77 -12.78
CA ASP A 526 -45.68 -31.19 -11.62
C ASP A 526 -44.25 -30.78 -12.00
N VAL A 527 -43.52 -31.68 -12.67
CA VAL A 527 -42.13 -31.45 -13.10
C VAL A 527 -42.05 -30.37 -14.18
N CYS A 528 -42.98 -30.34 -15.13
CA CYS A 528 -43.11 -29.25 -16.10
C CYS A 528 -43.31 -27.89 -15.42
N ASN A 529 -44.18 -27.82 -14.41
CA ASN A 529 -44.47 -26.59 -13.67
C ASN A 529 -43.25 -26.11 -12.86
N ILE A 530 -42.55 -27.02 -12.18
CA ILE A 530 -41.31 -26.72 -11.42
C ILE A 530 -40.21 -26.19 -12.36
N ILE A 531 -39.95 -26.85 -13.49
CA ILE A 531 -38.88 -26.43 -14.41
C ILE A 531 -39.26 -25.10 -15.09
N SER A 532 -40.52 -24.93 -15.51
CA SER A 532 -40.98 -23.70 -16.17
C SER A 532 -40.81 -22.47 -15.28
N THR A 533 -41.17 -22.58 -13.99
CA THR A 533 -41.09 -21.50 -12.99
C THR A 533 -39.68 -21.26 -12.43
N SER A 534 -38.77 -22.22 -12.58
CA SER A 534 -37.36 -22.08 -12.17
C SER A 534 -36.62 -20.94 -12.91
N SER A 535 -35.46 -20.50 -12.41
CA SER A 535 -34.64 -19.52 -13.15
C SER A 535 -33.99 -20.11 -14.40
N ASN A 536 -33.50 -19.27 -15.31
CA ASN A 536 -32.67 -19.72 -16.46
C ASN A 536 -31.17 -19.82 -16.11
N ALA A 537 -30.81 -19.87 -14.81
CA ALA A 537 -29.43 -20.11 -14.38
C ALA A 537 -28.96 -21.48 -14.84
N SER A 538 -27.69 -21.58 -15.24
CA SER A 538 -27.09 -22.80 -15.78
C SER A 538 -25.60 -22.88 -15.45
N CYS A 539 -25.13 -24.10 -15.22
CA CYS A 539 -23.77 -24.51 -14.91
C CYS A 539 -23.09 -25.07 -16.17
N SER A 540 -21.74 -25.05 -16.25
CA SER A 540 -21.03 -25.75 -17.33
C SER A 540 -20.85 -27.26 -17.09
N LEU A 541 -21.46 -27.80 -16.02
CA LEU A 541 -21.71 -29.24 -15.85
C LEU A 541 -23.07 -29.65 -16.44
N ASP A 542 -23.99 -28.69 -16.69
CA ASP A 542 -25.26 -29.01 -17.33
C ASP A 542 -24.97 -29.48 -18.76
N PRO A 543 -25.56 -30.61 -19.22
CA PRO A 543 -25.32 -31.11 -20.57
C PRO A 543 -25.87 -30.14 -21.64
N ILE A 544 -26.93 -29.41 -21.31
CA ILE A 544 -27.49 -28.30 -22.09
C ILE A 544 -27.93 -27.15 -21.16
N PRO A 545 -27.92 -25.89 -21.62
CA PRO A 545 -28.36 -24.77 -20.81
C PRO A 545 -29.84 -24.86 -20.39
N THR A 546 -30.18 -24.43 -19.17
CA THR A 546 -31.55 -24.46 -18.62
C THR A 546 -32.60 -23.78 -19.51
N TRP A 547 -32.25 -22.71 -20.25
CA TRP A 547 -33.18 -22.11 -21.21
C TRP A 547 -33.52 -23.05 -22.38
N LEU A 548 -32.57 -23.89 -22.81
CA LEU A 548 -32.74 -24.87 -23.88
C LEU A 548 -33.48 -26.11 -23.38
N VAL A 549 -33.26 -26.52 -22.11
CA VAL A 549 -34.10 -27.51 -21.42
C VAL A 549 -35.56 -27.06 -21.44
N LYS A 550 -35.84 -25.81 -21.06
CA LYS A 550 -37.21 -25.24 -21.09
C LYS A 550 -37.81 -25.22 -22.50
N SER A 551 -37.02 -24.85 -23.51
CA SER A 551 -37.47 -24.89 -24.90
C SER A 551 -37.85 -26.30 -25.38
N CYS A 552 -37.33 -27.36 -24.75
CA CYS A 552 -37.55 -28.77 -25.09
C CYS A 552 -38.27 -29.56 -23.99
N LEU A 553 -39.01 -28.88 -23.11
CA LEU A 553 -39.70 -29.51 -21.97
C LEU A 553 -40.71 -30.58 -22.38
N ASP A 554 -41.40 -30.35 -23.48
CA ASP A 554 -42.37 -31.26 -24.10
C ASP A 554 -41.80 -32.66 -24.41
N VAL A 555 -40.51 -32.74 -24.76
CA VAL A 555 -39.83 -34.01 -25.05
C VAL A 555 -38.98 -34.53 -23.88
N LEU A 556 -38.47 -33.64 -23.02
CA LEU A 556 -37.59 -34.00 -21.90
C LEU A 556 -38.32 -34.34 -20.60
N ALA A 557 -39.49 -33.76 -20.34
CA ALA A 557 -40.16 -33.88 -19.04
C ALA A 557 -40.48 -35.33 -18.62
N PRO A 558 -40.91 -36.26 -19.50
CA PRO A 558 -41.14 -37.66 -19.11
C PRO A 558 -39.87 -38.34 -18.59
N SER A 559 -38.71 -38.05 -19.20
CA SER A 559 -37.40 -38.55 -18.77
C SER A 559 -37.01 -37.95 -17.41
N ILE A 560 -37.08 -36.63 -17.26
CA ILE A 560 -36.71 -35.95 -16.01
C ILE A 560 -37.63 -36.41 -14.85
N THR A 561 -38.93 -36.56 -15.09
CA THR A 561 -39.90 -37.07 -14.11
C THR A 561 -39.56 -38.48 -13.66
N ARG A 562 -39.17 -39.36 -14.60
CA ARG A 562 -38.72 -40.72 -14.27
C ARG A 562 -37.47 -40.69 -13.41
N MET A 563 -36.50 -39.82 -13.72
CA MET A 563 -35.28 -39.66 -12.92
C MET A 563 -35.56 -39.20 -11.50
N VAL A 564 -36.37 -38.15 -11.32
CA VAL A 564 -36.73 -37.62 -10.00
C VAL A 564 -37.48 -38.66 -9.16
N ASN A 565 -38.47 -39.34 -9.75
CA ASN A 565 -39.23 -40.39 -9.05
C ASN A 565 -38.39 -41.61 -8.68
N LEU A 566 -37.44 -42.02 -9.52
CA LEU A 566 -36.46 -43.06 -9.17
C LEU A 566 -35.55 -42.60 -8.02
N SER A 567 -35.11 -41.33 -8.02
CA SER A 567 -34.24 -40.78 -6.98
C SER A 567 -34.91 -40.79 -5.62
N ILE A 568 -36.16 -40.33 -5.56
CA ILE A 568 -37.00 -40.35 -4.35
C ILE A 568 -37.28 -41.79 -3.90
N ARG A 569 -37.74 -42.68 -4.81
CA ARG A 569 -38.10 -44.07 -4.49
C ARG A 569 -36.93 -44.89 -3.95
N HIS A 570 -35.73 -44.71 -4.50
CA HIS A 570 -34.54 -45.47 -4.12
C HIS A 570 -33.67 -44.75 -3.08
N ALA A 571 -34.09 -43.57 -2.59
CA ALA A 571 -33.30 -42.69 -1.74
C ALA A 571 -31.86 -42.47 -2.26
N TYR A 572 -31.71 -42.42 -3.60
CA TYR A 572 -30.42 -42.43 -4.28
C TYR A 572 -30.28 -41.21 -5.20
N VAL A 573 -29.19 -40.47 -5.01
CA VAL A 573 -28.77 -39.37 -5.88
C VAL A 573 -27.59 -39.86 -6.73
N PRO A 574 -27.61 -39.72 -8.06
CA PRO A 574 -26.48 -40.03 -8.95
C PRO A 574 -25.21 -39.23 -8.59
N ASP A 575 -24.04 -39.80 -8.91
CA ASP A 575 -22.76 -39.19 -8.54
C ASP A 575 -22.40 -37.95 -9.40
N ASP A 576 -22.85 -37.94 -10.66
CA ASP A 576 -22.83 -36.76 -11.53
C ASP A 576 -23.68 -35.61 -10.97
N TRP A 577 -24.82 -35.90 -10.35
CA TRP A 577 -25.67 -34.90 -9.68
C TRP A 577 -25.07 -34.34 -8.37
N LYS A 578 -24.08 -35.03 -7.77
CA LYS A 578 -23.34 -34.54 -6.59
C LYS A 578 -22.18 -33.63 -6.97
N THR A 579 -21.87 -33.48 -8.25
CA THR A 579 -20.73 -32.70 -8.73
C THR A 579 -21.10 -31.21 -8.85
N ALA A 580 -20.28 -30.32 -8.30
CA ALA A 580 -20.50 -28.88 -8.32
C ALA A 580 -19.25 -28.09 -8.75
N ILE A 581 -19.43 -26.98 -9.47
CA ILE A 581 -18.34 -26.06 -9.78
C ILE A 581 -18.13 -25.11 -8.60
N VAL A 582 -17.04 -25.30 -7.87
CA VAL A 582 -16.63 -24.41 -6.79
C VAL A 582 -15.82 -23.24 -7.36
N LYS A 583 -16.23 -22.01 -7.04
CA LYS A 583 -15.42 -20.79 -7.24
C LYS A 583 -15.09 -20.19 -5.88
N PRO A 584 -13.91 -20.48 -5.30
CA PRO A 584 -13.46 -19.86 -4.08
C PRO A 584 -13.19 -18.38 -4.35
N LEU A 585 -13.76 -17.50 -3.53
CA LEU A 585 -13.51 -16.06 -3.57
C LEU A 585 -13.30 -15.56 -2.14
N LEU A 586 -12.55 -14.48 -1.97
CA LEU A 586 -12.06 -14.13 -0.64
C LEU A 586 -13.19 -13.54 0.23
N LYS A 587 -13.33 -13.97 1.50
CA LYS A 587 -14.42 -13.52 2.41
C LYS A 587 -14.48 -12.01 2.57
N LYS A 588 -13.31 -11.40 2.50
CA LYS A 588 -13.01 -9.99 2.42
C LYS A 588 -11.73 -9.89 1.59
N PRO A 589 -11.57 -8.87 0.73
CA PRO A 589 -10.29 -8.64 0.07
C PRO A 589 -9.14 -8.45 1.06
N GLY A 590 -7.96 -8.93 0.70
CA GLY A 590 -6.73 -8.83 1.51
C GLY A 590 -6.54 -9.89 2.60
N LEU A 591 -7.44 -10.87 2.73
CA LEU A 591 -7.22 -12.02 3.62
C LEU A 591 -6.14 -12.96 3.06
N GLU A 592 -5.44 -13.67 3.95
CA GLU A 592 -4.55 -14.76 3.57
C GLU A 592 -5.30 -15.84 2.76
N LEU A 593 -4.67 -16.33 1.69
CA LEU A 593 -5.24 -17.30 0.73
C LEU A 593 -5.32 -18.74 1.30
N THR A 594 -5.87 -18.91 2.51
CA THR A 594 -6.10 -20.20 3.18
C THR A 594 -7.58 -20.61 3.15
N TYR A 595 -7.87 -21.92 3.12
CA TYR A 595 -9.23 -22.45 2.88
C TYR A 595 -10.34 -21.83 3.77
N LYS A 596 -10.01 -21.53 5.04
CA LYS A 596 -10.90 -20.85 6.02
C LYS A 596 -11.34 -19.45 5.61
N ASN A 597 -10.58 -18.75 4.77
CA ASN A 597 -10.75 -17.35 4.41
C ASN A 597 -11.52 -17.13 3.11
N PHE A 598 -11.96 -18.19 2.43
CA PHE A 598 -12.81 -18.08 1.25
C PHE A 598 -14.29 -18.25 1.58
N ARG A 599 -15.10 -17.42 0.93
CA ARG A 599 -16.54 -17.54 0.73
C ARG A 599 -16.75 -17.95 -0.74
N PRO A 600 -17.99 -18.24 -1.13
CA PRO A 600 -18.47 -17.82 -2.44
C PRO A 600 -18.67 -16.28 -2.45
N GLU A 601 -17.91 -15.53 -3.28
CA GLU A 601 -17.64 -14.04 -3.38
C GLU A 601 -16.79 -13.35 -2.23
N GLY A 602 -15.89 -12.35 -2.45
CA GLY A 602 -15.50 -11.50 -3.61
C GLY A 602 -14.28 -10.51 -3.41
N GLU A 603 -13.87 -9.75 -4.46
CA GLU A 603 -12.52 -9.12 -4.69
C GLU A 603 -12.19 -7.69 -4.09
N GLY A 604 -10.97 -7.12 -4.35
CA GLY A 604 -10.28 -6.04 -3.56
C GLY A 604 -9.80 -4.69 -4.16
N VAL A 605 -9.15 -3.83 -3.34
CA VAL A 605 -9.07 -2.33 -3.49
C VAL A 605 -7.73 -1.68 -3.02
N ALA A 606 -7.45 -0.44 -3.49
CA ALA A 606 -6.31 0.45 -3.18
C ALA A 606 -6.49 1.34 -1.91
N PRO A 607 -5.42 2.00 -1.37
CA PRO A 607 -5.52 2.96 -0.25
C PRO A 607 -6.43 4.16 -0.54
N GLN A 608 -7.15 4.64 0.48
CA GLN A 608 -8.15 5.70 0.35
C GLN A 608 -7.67 7.13 0.66
N LYS A 609 -6.54 7.31 1.36
CA LYS A 609 -6.08 8.60 1.91
C LYS A 609 -4.57 8.81 1.67
N ASP A 610 -4.13 10.07 1.56
CA ASP A 610 -2.72 10.41 1.37
C ASP A 610 -1.92 10.20 2.68
N PRO A 611 -0.79 9.46 2.69
CA PRO A 611 -0.11 9.09 3.93
C PRO A 611 0.51 10.25 4.71
N VAL A 612 1.15 11.21 4.03
CA VAL A 612 1.93 12.27 4.69
C VAL A 612 1.00 13.31 5.30
N SER A 613 -0.01 13.76 4.56
CA SER A 613 -1.01 14.70 5.07
C SER A 613 -1.87 14.08 6.17
N THR A 614 -2.23 12.80 6.06
CA THR A 614 -2.95 12.08 7.12
C THR A 614 -2.14 12.06 8.42
N LEU A 615 -0.86 11.68 8.37
CA LEU A 615 -0.03 11.63 9.58
C LEU A 615 0.28 13.04 10.13
N GLN A 616 0.54 14.03 9.28
CA GLN A 616 0.76 15.42 9.70
C GLN A 616 -0.49 15.98 10.41
N TYR A 617 -1.68 15.70 9.89
CA TYR A 617 -2.93 16.09 10.54
C TYR A 617 -3.04 15.51 11.95
N LEU A 618 -2.80 14.19 12.09
CA LEU A 618 -2.88 13.47 13.36
C LEU A 618 -1.86 13.95 14.41
N LEU A 619 -0.67 14.41 14.00
CA LEU A 619 0.34 14.99 14.89
C LEU A 619 0.04 16.45 15.27
N GLY A 620 -0.83 17.13 14.51
CA GLY A 620 -1.06 18.57 14.63
C GLY A 620 0.03 19.41 13.95
N PRO A 621 0.16 20.70 14.29
CA PRO A 621 1.01 21.65 13.54
C PRO A 621 2.52 21.49 13.76
N LEU A 622 2.95 20.77 14.82
CA LEU A 622 4.35 20.51 15.13
C LEU A 622 4.51 19.10 15.76
N PRO A 623 5.56 18.34 15.39
CA PRO A 623 6.60 18.68 14.41
C PRO A 623 6.07 18.74 12.97
N LYS A 624 6.74 19.52 12.13
CA LYS A 624 6.57 19.43 10.67
C LYS A 624 7.26 18.17 10.17
N LEU A 625 6.51 17.31 9.48
CA LEU A 625 7.05 16.11 8.86
C LEU A 625 7.88 16.49 7.62
N ILE A 626 9.14 16.08 7.61
CA ILE A 626 9.99 16.12 6.43
C ILE A 626 10.12 14.67 5.96
N VAL A 627 9.45 14.35 4.84
CA VAL A 627 9.49 13.00 4.26
C VAL A 627 10.26 13.03 2.95
N SER A 628 11.53 12.64 3.00
CA SER A 628 12.48 12.70 1.88
C SER A 628 13.50 11.56 1.97
N GLY A 629 14.27 11.34 0.90
CA GLY A 629 15.23 10.24 0.85
C GLY A 629 14.60 8.85 0.80
N HIS A 630 15.45 7.83 0.93
CA HIS A 630 15.07 6.43 0.92
C HIS A 630 14.94 5.86 2.35
N LEU A 631 14.10 4.83 2.55
CA LEU A 631 13.95 4.16 3.85
C LEU A 631 15.30 3.66 4.40
N VAL A 632 16.18 3.14 3.55
CA VAL A 632 17.54 2.72 3.95
C VAL A 632 18.37 3.91 4.47
N GLY A 633 18.19 5.12 3.93
CA GLY A 633 18.87 6.32 4.42
C GLY A 633 18.47 6.67 5.86
N VAL A 634 17.19 6.55 6.21
CA VAL A 634 16.70 6.74 7.59
C VAL A 634 17.26 5.70 8.54
N GLN A 635 17.42 4.44 8.09
CA GLN A 635 18.05 3.39 8.91
C GLN A 635 19.52 3.67 9.18
N LEU A 636 20.27 4.10 8.15
CA LEU A 636 21.67 4.47 8.29
C LEU A 636 21.85 5.69 9.21
N MET A 637 20.87 6.59 9.26
CA MET A 637 20.82 7.74 10.16
C MET A 637 20.15 7.50 11.53
N SER A 638 19.95 6.24 11.97
CA SER A 638 19.71 6.00 13.40
C SER A 638 21.01 6.22 14.18
N VAL A 639 21.29 7.48 14.49
CA VAL A 639 22.54 7.93 15.12
C VAL A 639 22.83 7.19 16.42
N ASN A 640 21.79 6.89 17.22
CA ASN A 640 21.88 6.16 18.48
C ASN A 640 22.61 4.81 18.34
N ALA A 641 22.34 4.08 17.24
CA ALA A 641 22.88 2.76 16.96
C ALA A 641 24.41 2.68 16.97
N TYR A 642 25.07 3.77 16.53
CA TYR A 642 26.54 3.86 16.52
C TYR A 642 27.10 4.88 17.52
N LEU A 643 26.31 5.88 17.94
CA LEU A 643 26.66 6.81 19.02
C LEU A 643 26.82 6.08 20.36
N HIS A 644 25.77 5.41 20.85
CA HIS A 644 25.81 4.80 22.17
C HIS A 644 26.82 3.64 22.21
N THR A 645 26.90 2.85 21.14
CA THR A 645 27.76 1.67 21.06
C THR A 645 29.23 2.03 20.91
N SER A 646 29.59 3.07 20.14
CA SER A 646 30.98 3.53 20.02
C SER A 646 31.49 4.22 21.29
N ILE A 647 30.65 4.99 21.98
CA ILE A 647 31.00 5.59 23.28
C ILE A 647 31.22 4.49 24.33
N THR A 648 30.28 3.54 24.43
CA THR A 648 30.38 2.41 25.36
C THR A 648 31.61 1.54 25.06
N TYR A 649 31.88 1.25 23.79
CA TYR A 649 33.12 0.58 23.36
C TYR A 649 34.36 1.38 23.79
N GLY A 650 34.42 2.68 23.48
CA GLY A 650 35.58 3.52 23.78
C GLY A 650 35.88 3.70 25.27
N GLN A 651 34.84 3.67 26.13
CA GLN A 651 34.99 3.76 27.59
C GLN A 651 35.41 2.44 28.23
N TRP A 652 34.92 1.29 27.75
CA TRP A 652 35.05 0.00 28.44
C TRP A 652 35.93 -1.03 27.73
N VAL A 653 36.46 -0.73 26.53
CA VAL A 653 37.47 -1.58 25.88
C VAL A 653 38.75 -1.61 26.72
N GLY A 654 39.14 -2.81 27.15
CA GLY A 654 40.30 -3.00 28.03
C GLY A 654 40.03 -2.71 29.52
N TRP A 655 38.77 -2.57 29.94
CA TRP A 655 38.41 -2.54 31.36
C TRP A 655 38.89 -3.83 32.07
N ASP A 656 39.45 -3.66 33.27
CA ASP A 656 40.17 -4.72 34.01
C ASP A 656 39.28 -5.55 34.96
N GLY A 657 37.96 -5.39 34.86
CA GLY A 657 36.97 -6.05 35.70
C GLY A 657 36.76 -5.41 37.09
N LYS A 658 37.47 -4.33 37.45
CA LYS A 658 37.34 -3.72 38.79
C LYS A 658 36.19 -2.70 38.87
N PRO A 659 35.39 -2.70 39.96
CA PRO A 659 34.39 -1.66 40.19
C PRO A 659 35.00 -0.26 40.35
N LEU A 660 34.31 0.74 39.82
CA LEU A 660 34.69 2.15 39.95
C LEU A 660 34.09 2.79 41.22
N ALA A 661 34.77 3.78 41.77
CA ALA A 661 34.29 4.56 42.91
C ALA A 661 33.13 5.51 42.56
N GLU A 662 33.03 5.93 41.30
CA GLU A 662 31.92 6.73 40.79
C GLU A 662 31.52 6.28 39.38
N ALA A 663 30.25 6.50 39.03
CA ALA A 663 29.74 6.27 37.69
C ALA A 663 30.22 7.39 36.73
N PRO A 664 30.96 7.06 35.65
CA PRO A 664 31.54 8.05 34.75
C PRO A 664 30.47 8.74 33.90
N LEU A 665 30.71 10.00 33.53
CA LEU A 665 29.88 10.74 32.56
C LEU A 665 29.87 10.02 31.20
N PHE A 666 28.75 10.09 30.47
CA PHE A 666 28.61 9.44 29.16
C PHE A 666 29.10 10.34 28.03
N TYR A 667 28.38 11.44 27.76
CA TYR A 667 28.71 12.36 26.67
C TYR A 667 29.81 13.35 27.06
N ASN A 668 29.67 14.05 28.19
CA ASN A 668 30.70 14.98 28.66
C ASN A 668 31.97 14.27 29.20
N GLY A 669 31.89 12.95 29.41
CA GLY A 669 33.02 12.09 29.78
C GLY A 669 33.70 11.40 28.58
N LEU A 670 33.29 11.72 27.34
CA LEU A 670 33.87 11.17 26.13
C LEU A 670 35.39 11.39 26.11
N THR A 671 36.13 10.42 25.57
CA THR A 671 37.57 10.53 25.31
C THR A 671 37.84 10.78 23.82
N GLU A 672 38.99 11.35 23.48
CA GLU A 672 39.38 11.52 22.06
C GLU A 672 39.41 10.19 21.30
N SER A 673 39.84 9.09 21.94
CA SER A 673 39.84 7.76 21.32
C SER A 673 38.43 7.25 21.04
N ALA A 674 37.47 7.50 21.94
CA ALA A 674 36.05 7.17 21.77
C ALA A 674 35.39 8.05 20.68
N ALA A 675 35.77 9.32 20.58
CA ALA A 675 35.31 10.21 19.51
C ALA A 675 35.87 9.79 18.13
N ASN A 676 37.14 9.36 18.08
CA ASN A 676 37.77 8.91 16.85
C ASN A 676 37.13 7.63 16.29
N ILE A 677 36.86 6.62 17.13
CA ILE A 677 36.14 5.40 16.68
C ILE A 677 34.71 5.73 16.25
N LEU A 678 34.00 6.60 16.96
CA LEU A 678 32.67 7.09 16.57
C LEU A 678 32.69 7.79 15.20
N SER A 679 33.69 8.66 14.97
CA SER A 679 33.87 9.33 13.68
C SER A 679 34.11 8.33 12.55
N SER A 680 35.01 7.35 12.76
CA SER A 680 35.32 6.33 11.75
C SER A 680 34.14 5.39 11.45
N VAL A 681 33.31 5.07 12.45
CA VAL A 681 32.04 4.34 12.22
C VAL A 681 31.07 5.21 11.42
N SER A 682 30.99 6.51 11.69
CA SER A 682 30.15 7.43 10.91
C SER A 682 30.64 7.61 9.46
N ASP A 683 31.95 7.56 9.21
CA ASP A 683 32.53 7.57 7.86
C ASP A 683 32.15 6.29 7.08
N GLU A 684 32.12 5.14 7.75
CA GLU A 684 31.61 3.88 7.19
C GLU A 684 30.11 3.98 6.86
N VAL A 685 29.28 4.56 7.74
CA VAL A 685 27.84 4.81 7.49
C VAL A 685 27.62 5.68 6.23
N VAL A 686 28.36 6.78 6.09
CA VAL A 686 28.30 7.65 4.90
C VAL A 686 28.79 6.90 3.65
N SER A 687 29.83 6.07 3.76
CA SER A 687 30.34 5.25 2.66
C SER A 687 29.34 4.19 2.20
N ILE A 688 28.64 3.53 3.12
CA ILE A 688 27.53 2.60 2.84
C ILE A 688 26.43 3.33 2.07
N ALA A 689 26.01 4.51 2.54
CA ALA A 689 24.95 5.29 1.91
C ALA A 689 25.31 5.73 0.48
N LYS A 690 26.53 6.23 0.29
CA LYS A 690 27.06 6.62 -1.02
C LYS A 690 27.06 5.42 -1.98
N ALA A 691 27.63 4.28 -1.56
CA ALA A 691 27.69 3.08 -2.38
C ALA A 691 26.30 2.49 -2.68
N PHE A 692 25.34 2.61 -1.76
CA PHE A 692 23.95 2.22 -2.00
C PHE A 692 23.30 3.13 -3.05
N GLY A 693 23.43 4.46 -2.92
CA GLY A 693 22.90 5.43 -3.88
C GLY A 693 23.48 5.23 -5.28
N GLU A 694 24.80 5.09 -5.40
CA GLU A 694 25.50 4.84 -6.67
C GLU A 694 25.04 3.54 -7.37
N LYS A 695 24.74 2.48 -6.62
CA LYS A 695 24.30 1.18 -7.18
C LYS A 695 22.80 1.08 -7.48
N THR A 696 21.97 1.97 -6.92
CA THR A 696 20.51 1.83 -6.96
C THR A 696 19.75 3.03 -7.52
N GLY A 697 20.39 4.20 -7.58
CA GLY A 697 19.71 5.47 -7.87
C GLY A 697 18.83 5.98 -6.71
N ALA A 698 18.89 5.36 -5.53
CA ALA A 698 18.14 5.81 -4.36
C ALA A 698 18.64 7.15 -3.84
N ASP A 699 17.71 8.00 -3.40
CA ASP A 699 18.04 9.26 -2.74
C ASP A 699 18.57 9.00 -1.32
N MET A 700 19.88 9.22 -1.15
CA MET A 700 20.60 9.07 0.10
C MET A 700 21.10 10.43 0.63
N SER A 701 20.57 11.55 0.12
CA SER A 701 21.00 12.93 0.47
C SER A 701 20.85 13.28 1.95
N ASN A 702 19.94 12.61 2.66
CA ASN A 702 19.72 12.76 4.09
C ASN A 702 20.79 12.07 4.97
N VAL A 703 21.71 11.28 4.41
CA VAL A 703 22.77 10.61 5.19
C VAL A 703 24.00 11.51 5.29
N GLU A 704 24.31 11.95 6.51
CA GLU A 704 25.41 12.85 6.82
C GLU A 704 26.33 12.28 7.90
N HIS A 705 27.56 12.80 8.01
CA HIS A 705 28.44 12.46 9.12
C HIS A 705 27.88 13.00 10.44
N ILE A 706 28.01 12.24 11.52
CA ILE A 706 27.44 12.55 12.84
C ILE A 706 27.84 13.94 13.39
N TYR A 707 29.00 14.47 13.00
CA TYR A 707 29.39 15.83 13.33
C TYR A 707 28.42 16.87 12.75
N TYR A 708 28.01 16.73 11.48
CA TYR A 708 27.04 17.63 10.84
C TYR A 708 25.64 17.46 11.43
N TRP A 709 25.24 16.22 11.75
CA TRP A 709 24.03 15.95 12.52
C TRP A 709 24.03 16.70 13.87
N TYR A 710 25.16 16.69 14.60
CA TYR A 710 25.29 17.47 15.84
C TYR A 710 25.17 18.98 15.61
N MET A 711 25.79 19.51 14.55
CA MET A 711 25.67 20.93 14.20
C MET A 711 24.23 21.31 13.82
N ARG A 712 23.47 20.39 13.22
CA ARG A 712 22.06 20.59 12.83
C ARG A 712 21.10 20.46 14.02
N CYS A 713 21.32 19.49 14.91
CA CYS A 713 20.40 19.17 16.01
C CYS A 713 20.67 19.95 17.30
N TYR A 714 21.92 20.34 17.58
CA TYR A 714 22.31 21.05 18.81
C TYR A 714 23.12 22.34 18.55
N PRO A 715 22.74 23.20 17.57
CA PRO A 715 23.54 24.37 17.19
C PRO A 715 23.73 25.39 18.32
N GLN A 716 22.86 25.41 19.33
CA GLN A 716 22.89 26.38 20.44
C GLN A 716 23.44 25.80 21.75
N ASP A 717 23.43 24.48 21.91
CA ASP A 717 23.85 23.81 23.15
C ASP A 717 25.35 23.45 23.15
N ILE A 718 25.99 23.42 21.97
CA ILE A 718 27.41 23.10 21.80
C ILE A 718 28.26 24.37 21.89
N ALA A 719 29.12 24.45 22.90
CA ALA A 719 30.01 25.60 23.12
C ALA A 719 31.27 25.59 22.23
N ASP A 720 31.90 24.43 22.03
CA ASP A 720 33.08 24.26 21.17
C ASP A 720 32.74 23.33 20.00
N LYS A 721 32.77 23.90 18.79
CA LYS A 721 32.42 23.22 17.53
C LYS A 721 33.66 22.81 16.72
N THR A 722 34.86 22.83 17.30
CA THR A 722 36.12 22.58 16.57
C THR A 722 36.16 21.20 15.90
N ASN A 723 35.63 20.16 16.57
CA ASN A 723 35.54 18.80 16.04
C ASN A 723 34.46 17.99 16.79
N LEU A 724 34.26 16.72 16.42
CA LEU A 724 33.25 15.85 17.04
C LEU A 724 33.48 15.61 18.55
N TYR A 725 34.73 15.50 18.98
CA TYR A 725 35.07 15.30 20.40
C TYR A 725 34.66 16.52 21.23
N THR A 726 35.09 17.73 20.85
CA THR A 726 34.74 18.95 21.57
C THR A 726 33.25 19.25 21.48
N ALA A 727 32.62 18.94 20.33
CA ALA A 727 31.19 19.14 20.12
C ALA A 727 30.31 18.30 21.06
N ILE A 728 30.62 17.01 21.25
CA ILE A 728 29.89 16.16 22.20
C ILE A 728 30.23 16.54 23.64
N GLN A 729 31.52 16.75 23.94
CA GLN A 729 31.98 17.01 25.31
C GLN A 729 31.41 18.32 25.87
N THR A 730 31.27 19.35 25.03
CA THR A 730 30.77 20.68 25.43
C THR A 730 29.27 20.88 25.18
N ASN A 731 28.53 19.84 24.78
CA ASN A 731 27.08 19.93 24.60
C ASN A 731 26.36 20.04 25.96
N ALA A 732 25.77 21.20 26.22
CA ALA A 732 25.04 21.51 27.44
C ALA A 732 23.79 20.60 27.64
N ALA A 733 23.17 20.13 26.56
CA ALA A 733 21.97 19.30 26.61
C ALA A 733 22.21 17.89 27.21
N TYR A 734 23.48 17.50 27.39
CA TYR A 734 23.86 16.20 27.96
C TYR A 734 24.47 16.28 29.37
N GLN A 735 24.52 17.47 29.98
CA GLN A 735 25.16 17.66 31.28
C GLN A 735 24.64 16.70 32.36
N GLY A 736 25.58 16.04 33.03
CA GLY A 736 25.29 15.12 34.14
C GLY A 736 24.81 13.73 33.74
N LEU A 737 24.63 13.44 32.44
CA LEU A 737 24.30 12.09 31.98
C LEU A 737 25.50 11.15 32.17
N LYS A 738 25.25 10.00 32.82
CA LYS A 738 26.26 9.00 33.20
C LYS A 738 26.09 7.69 32.46
N HIS A 739 27.15 6.90 32.42
CA HIS A 739 27.11 5.53 31.91
C HIS A 739 26.10 4.66 32.68
N PRO A 740 25.38 3.76 32.00
CA PRO A 740 24.58 2.73 32.65
C PRO A 740 25.47 1.84 33.51
N VAL A 741 25.13 1.69 34.78
CA VAL A 741 25.93 0.95 35.76
C VAL A 741 25.06 0.17 36.74
N LYS A 742 25.56 -0.98 37.16
CA LYS A 742 25.05 -1.76 38.30
C LYS A 742 25.80 -1.32 39.56
N ILE A 743 25.06 -1.19 40.66
CA ILE A 743 25.64 -0.87 41.98
C ILE A 743 25.94 -2.18 42.70
N THR A 744 27.16 -2.34 43.20
CA THR A 744 27.58 -3.50 44.00
C THR A 744 27.14 -3.35 45.46
N GLU A 745 27.18 -4.44 46.24
CA GLU A 745 26.82 -4.43 47.67
C GLU A 745 27.65 -3.46 48.51
N ASP A 746 28.90 -3.20 48.11
CA ASP A 746 29.81 -2.21 48.72
C ASP A 746 29.68 -0.79 48.13
N GLY A 747 28.63 -0.52 47.35
CA GLY A 747 28.27 0.81 46.84
C GLY A 747 29.12 1.31 45.66
N LYS A 748 29.89 0.44 45.01
CA LYS A 748 30.71 0.76 43.83
C LYS A 748 29.93 0.49 42.53
N PHE A 749 30.49 0.90 41.41
CA PHE A 749 29.83 0.88 40.10
C PHE A 749 30.52 -0.07 39.12
N LEU A 750 29.72 -0.94 38.48
CA LEU A 750 30.11 -1.84 37.39
C LEU A 750 29.34 -1.47 36.11
N PRO A 751 29.90 -1.62 34.91
CA PRO A 751 29.17 -1.34 33.66
C PRO A 751 27.93 -2.23 33.50
N ASP A 752 26.82 -1.64 33.04
CA ASP A 752 25.59 -2.39 32.73
C ASP A 752 25.45 -2.69 31.23
N PHE A 753 26.04 -3.80 30.79
CA PHE A 753 25.87 -4.29 29.40
C PHE A 753 24.48 -4.88 29.11
N THR A 754 23.58 -4.96 30.09
CA THR A 754 22.17 -5.32 29.87
C THR A 754 21.25 -4.12 29.62
N HIS A 755 21.78 -2.90 29.67
CA HIS A 755 21.05 -1.67 29.33
C HIS A 755 20.70 -1.59 27.82
N ARG A 756 19.65 -0.82 27.47
CA ARG A 756 19.16 -0.66 26.08
C ARG A 756 20.21 -0.18 25.07
N TYR A 757 21.23 0.55 25.53
CA TYR A 757 22.39 0.95 24.72
C TYR A 757 23.17 -0.22 24.12
N MET A 758 22.98 -1.43 24.64
CA MET A 758 23.47 -2.68 24.08
C MET A 758 22.31 -3.50 23.52
N THR A 759 21.27 -3.73 24.32
CA THR A 759 20.18 -4.68 23.99
C THR A 759 19.21 -4.21 22.91
N GLU A 760 19.20 -2.91 22.57
CA GLU A 760 18.39 -2.34 21.49
C GLU A 760 19.28 -1.86 20.32
N ASP A 761 20.25 -0.99 20.61
CA ASP A 761 21.12 -0.35 19.59
C ASP A 761 22.03 -1.31 18.81
N ILE A 762 22.37 -2.49 19.36
CA ILE A 762 23.14 -3.52 18.63
C ILE A 762 22.23 -4.33 17.67
N PRO A 763 21.27 -5.15 18.14
CA PRO A 763 20.49 -6.04 17.27
C PRO A 763 19.49 -5.30 16.35
N PHE A 764 19.02 -4.11 16.75
CA PHE A 764 18.08 -3.31 15.95
C PHE A 764 18.74 -2.06 15.35
N GLY A 765 20.06 -1.93 15.46
CA GLY A 765 20.83 -0.81 14.93
C GLY A 765 22.10 -1.27 14.20
N LEU A 766 23.21 -1.40 14.93
CA LEU A 766 24.54 -1.63 14.35
C LEU A 766 24.62 -2.93 13.50
N VAL A 767 23.93 -3.99 13.93
CA VAL A 767 23.82 -5.25 13.17
C VAL A 767 23.07 -5.05 11.84
N VAL A 768 22.06 -4.17 11.82
CA VAL A 768 21.29 -3.86 10.60
C VAL A 768 22.13 -3.07 9.60
N ILE A 769 22.81 -2.01 10.09
CA ILE A 769 23.75 -1.20 9.29
C ILE A 769 24.82 -2.10 8.68
N ARG A 770 25.37 -3.04 9.47
CA ARG A 770 26.35 -4.01 8.99
C ARG A 770 25.80 -4.98 7.95
N GLY A 771 24.55 -5.40 8.09
CA GLY A 771 23.88 -6.28 7.13
C GLY A 771 23.64 -5.62 5.79
N ILE A 772 23.28 -4.33 5.78
CA ILE A 772 23.18 -3.50 4.58
C ILE A 772 24.55 -3.38 3.88
N ALA A 773 25.62 -3.12 4.64
CA ALA A 773 26.99 -3.06 4.10
C ALA A 773 27.43 -4.37 3.44
N GLU A 774 27.09 -5.51 4.04
CA GLU A 774 27.39 -6.84 3.49
C GLU A 774 26.71 -7.08 2.13
N ILE A 775 25.43 -6.71 1.99
CA ILE A 775 24.66 -6.84 0.75
C ILE A 775 25.21 -5.91 -0.36
N ILE A 776 25.72 -4.75 0.02
CA ILE A 776 26.41 -3.83 -0.89
C ILE A 776 27.82 -4.36 -1.25
N GLY A 777 28.41 -5.23 -0.44
CA GLY A 777 29.78 -5.73 -0.60
C GLY A 777 30.83 -4.69 -0.20
N LEU A 778 30.60 -3.96 0.89
CA LEU A 778 31.52 -2.94 1.42
C LEU A 778 32.08 -3.39 2.77
N GLU A 779 33.41 -3.29 2.96
CA GLU A 779 34.06 -3.62 4.24
C GLU A 779 33.88 -2.48 5.25
N THR A 780 33.56 -2.83 6.49
CA THR A 780 33.30 -1.88 7.59
C THR A 780 34.12 -2.25 8.83
N PRO A 781 35.46 -2.09 8.79
CA PRO A 781 36.35 -2.58 9.84
C PRO A 781 36.11 -1.96 11.23
N ASN A 782 35.59 -0.73 11.32
CA ASN A 782 35.30 -0.07 12.59
C ASN A 782 33.96 -0.55 13.17
N ILE A 783 32.92 -0.70 12.33
CA ILE A 783 31.67 -1.36 12.72
C ILE A 783 31.95 -2.81 13.17
N ASP A 784 32.75 -3.57 12.42
CA ASP A 784 33.14 -4.94 12.78
C ASP A 784 33.83 -5.00 14.15
N ARG A 785 34.73 -4.06 14.42
CA ARG A 785 35.46 -3.93 15.68
C ARG A 785 34.55 -3.62 16.87
N VAL A 786 33.65 -2.64 16.74
CA VAL A 786 32.68 -2.29 17.80
C VAL A 786 31.69 -3.44 18.01
N LEU A 787 31.16 -4.03 16.94
CA LEU A 787 30.19 -5.13 17.01
C LEU A 787 30.79 -6.40 17.62
N THR A 788 32.02 -6.78 17.26
CA THR A 788 32.70 -7.97 17.79
C THR A 788 32.93 -7.85 19.30
N TRP A 789 33.28 -6.67 19.80
CA TRP A 789 33.40 -6.43 21.24
C TRP A 789 32.04 -6.43 21.93
N SER A 790 31.05 -5.72 21.38
CA SER A 790 29.72 -5.59 21.96
C SER A 790 29.01 -6.93 22.10
N GLN A 791 29.08 -7.80 21.08
CA GLN A 791 28.45 -9.11 21.13
C GLN A 791 29.05 -10.00 22.23
N GLN A 792 30.37 -9.90 22.48
CA GLN A 792 31.02 -10.61 23.59
C GLN A 792 30.50 -10.13 24.96
N GLN A 793 30.35 -8.82 25.17
CA GLN A 793 29.82 -8.27 26.43
C GLN A 793 28.33 -8.62 26.66
N MET A 794 27.60 -8.91 25.59
CA MET A 794 26.19 -9.30 25.62
C MET A 794 25.97 -10.83 25.68
N GLU A 795 27.04 -11.64 25.65
CA GLU A 795 26.98 -13.10 25.48
C GLU A 795 26.23 -13.55 24.21
N LYS A 796 26.37 -12.75 23.14
CA LYS A 796 25.71 -12.91 21.83
C LYS A 796 26.72 -13.12 20.70
N GLU A 797 26.25 -13.69 19.61
CA GLU A 797 27.04 -13.91 18.40
C GLU A 797 26.25 -13.55 17.14
N TYR A 798 26.55 -12.37 16.59
CA TYR A 798 25.95 -11.87 15.34
C TYR A 798 26.94 -11.97 14.18
N LEU A 799 28.16 -11.45 14.39
CA LEU A 799 29.24 -11.44 13.42
C LEU A 799 30.22 -12.60 13.69
N MET A 800 30.52 -13.38 12.65
CA MET A 800 31.52 -14.47 12.65
C MET A 800 32.24 -14.44 11.29
N ASP A 801 33.57 -14.55 11.28
CA ASP A 801 34.39 -14.47 10.05
C ASP A 801 34.08 -13.26 9.14
N LYS A 802 33.81 -12.10 9.75
CA LYS A 802 33.34 -10.86 9.10
C LYS A 802 32.02 -10.99 8.32
N LYS A 803 31.17 -11.95 8.67
CA LYS A 803 29.83 -12.15 8.09
C LYS A 803 28.75 -12.24 9.15
N LEU A 804 27.53 -11.81 8.83
CA LEU A 804 26.36 -12.01 9.69
C LEU A 804 25.84 -13.45 9.61
N GLN A 805 26.61 -14.37 10.19
CA GLN A 805 26.32 -15.81 10.23
C GLN A 805 26.35 -16.40 11.65
N GLY A 806 26.45 -15.56 12.69
CA GLY A 806 26.41 -15.99 14.08
C GLY A 806 25.04 -16.52 14.52
N LYS A 807 25.01 -17.34 15.58
CA LYS A 807 23.79 -18.04 16.04
C LYS A 807 22.63 -17.11 16.45
N ASP A 808 22.92 -15.86 16.83
CA ASP A 808 21.93 -14.89 17.31
C ASP A 808 21.45 -13.93 16.21
N VAL A 809 21.93 -14.03 14.95
CA VAL A 809 21.50 -13.15 13.83
C VAL A 809 19.98 -13.13 13.67
N SER A 810 19.29 -14.25 13.89
CA SER A 810 17.83 -14.35 13.83
C SER A 810 17.08 -13.54 14.89
N THR A 811 17.74 -13.07 15.96
CA THR A 811 17.15 -12.17 16.97
C THR A 811 17.41 -10.69 16.65
N SER A 812 18.08 -10.40 15.54
CA SER A 812 18.35 -9.04 15.05
C SER A 812 17.39 -8.66 13.91
N ARG A 813 17.44 -7.40 13.48
CA ARG A 813 16.70 -6.89 12.31
C ARG A 813 17.50 -6.83 11.02
N ALA A 814 18.67 -7.46 10.96
CA ALA A 814 19.46 -7.47 9.74
C ALA A 814 18.63 -8.02 8.56
N PRO A 815 18.78 -7.47 7.34
CA PRO A 815 18.07 -7.98 6.17
C PRO A 815 18.30 -9.49 5.96
N GLN A 816 19.49 -9.99 6.28
CA GLN A 816 19.87 -11.40 6.32
C GLN A 816 18.91 -12.27 7.17
N SER A 817 18.53 -11.79 8.36
CA SER A 817 17.63 -12.49 9.30
C SER A 817 16.26 -12.79 8.72
N TYR A 818 15.87 -12.02 7.71
CA TYR A 818 14.58 -12.12 7.01
C TYR A 818 14.70 -12.75 5.61
N GLY A 819 15.90 -13.19 5.21
CA GLY A 819 16.19 -13.77 3.89
C GLY A 819 16.49 -12.75 2.79
N PHE A 820 16.62 -11.46 3.12
CA PHE A 820 17.04 -10.44 2.16
C PHE A 820 18.58 -10.42 2.09
N THR A 821 19.15 -10.95 1.00
CA THR A 821 20.60 -11.14 0.83
C THR A 821 21.16 -10.48 -0.44
N THR A 822 20.30 -9.84 -1.24
CA THR A 822 20.68 -9.15 -2.49
C THR A 822 20.23 -7.70 -2.48
N LEU A 823 20.90 -6.85 -3.26
CA LEU A 823 20.56 -5.43 -3.38
C LEU A 823 19.11 -5.21 -3.86
N GLU A 824 18.65 -6.02 -4.81
CA GLU A 824 17.26 -6.02 -5.28
C GLU A 824 16.26 -6.41 -4.18
N SER A 825 16.64 -7.29 -3.26
CA SER A 825 15.75 -7.77 -2.19
C SER A 825 15.49 -6.73 -1.08
N ILE A 826 16.40 -5.76 -0.90
CA ILE A 826 16.27 -4.67 0.09
C ILE A 826 15.69 -3.37 -0.51
N LEU A 827 15.62 -3.25 -1.83
CA LEU A 827 14.87 -2.20 -2.55
C LEU A 827 13.35 -2.40 -2.47
#